data_AF-A0A7J4G8P8-F1
#
_entry.id   AF-A0A7J4G8P8-F1
#
_cell.length_a   1.000
_cell.length_b   1.000
_cell.length_c   1.000
_cell.angle_alpha   90.00
_cell.angle_beta   90.00
_cell.angle_gamma   90.00
#
_symmetry.space_group_name_H-M   'P 1'
#
loop_
_entity.id
_entity.type
_entity.pdbx_description
1 polymer ?
#
loop_
_entity_poly.entity_id
_entity_poly.type
_entity_poly.pdbx_seq_one_letter_code
_entity_poly.pdbx_strand_id
1 'polypeptide(L)'
;MRPVETVAIIGAGNMGSGIAQKSAQEEFEVQMVDRELQWVERGQQIIADFLGEAIERRIFREAEVEAIKGRITGVVGTENVASDTDLVIEAVFENFDIKTAVFATLDEVCDEHTILASNTSSLSVNALAEATGRPDRFVGLHFFFHPAKNRLIEIIPAESTSQESLDAVEQYCKTMGKVVIICKDRPGFVVNRFFVPWLNEACLLLKEGVASAAAIDAVAMKAFRIGLGPFALMNLTGPPIALHATDYLAEQLDTPRYTGAQNLRELIAADEQWVIGDDTDCSEETATLISERLLGQIFAVSAQIVEEEICSKEDVDRGAKVGLRWARGPFELANRIGIDNAVRMASAYSELAGFELPEWFAQTSEPLEFNFVDIIIDGDVATIQINRPEAMNALNETLVSQLDAALDEVNALDEISTIILEGAGKAFVAGADVKFFVDKIRADSIQDIYDFTAFGHEVFNKLENSTKTTIALTTGLALGGGLELALACDYRIGTRRSQFRFPETGIGIYPGLGGTQRTPRICGIEAARYAVLAGNFLDANGALALGLLTHLVEPANVRDTVDNLVESGKPANKYPGSPADSTHPAAAFALNFYADKNMAALNLGQCPDDFDVEDRMVIRQLKMMSRAAPIALKMSSELLDAAVLTGEDLDAGLALELSKLNDIFATADALEGLSALIEGRRPTYTNS
;
A
#
# COMPACT_ATOMS: atom_id res chain seq x y z
N MET A 1 -17.67 -10.39 -14.45
CA MET A 1 -16.63 -9.40 -14.77
C MET A 1 -15.49 -10.14 -15.45
N ARG A 2 -15.05 -9.69 -16.63
CA ARG A 2 -13.88 -10.26 -17.32
C ARG A 2 -12.59 -9.70 -16.69
N PRO A 3 -11.65 -10.56 -16.26
CA PRO A 3 -10.39 -10.10 -15.66
C PRO A 3 -9.47 -9.48 -16.72
N VAL A 4 -8.63 -8.53 -16.30
CA VAL A 4 -7.59 -7.95 -17.15
C VAL A 4 -6.36 -8.86 -17.12
N GLU A 5 -5.95 -9.38 -18.28
CA GLU A 5 -4.72 -10.18 -18.42
C GLU A 5 -3.74 -9.54 -19.43
N THR A 6 -4.28 -8.88 -20.44
CA THR A 6 -3.53 -8.22 -21.51
C THR A 6 -3.74 -6.70 -21.47
N VAL A 7 -2.63 -5.95 -21.61
CA VAL A 7 -2.65 -4.49 -21.52
C VAL A 7 -1.90 -3.86 -22.68
N ALA A 8 -2.47 -2.83 -23.31
CA ALA A 8 -1.75 -1.98 -24.27
C ALA A 8 -1.51 -0.59 -23.68
N ILE A 9 -0.28 -0.08 -23.82
CA ILE A 9 0.11 1.26 -23.35
C ILE A 9 0.39 2.13 -24.57
N ILE A 10 -0.43 3.17 -24.77
CA ILE A 10 -0.31 4.08 -25.91
C ILE A 10 0.58 5.27 -25.51
N GLY A 11 1.73 5.39 -26.17
CA GLY A 11 2.78 6.35 -25.88
C GLY A 11 3.96 5.70 -25.15
N ALA A 12 5.16 5.76 -25.72
CA ALA A 12 6.38 5.17 -25.19
C ALA A 12 7.30 6.19 -24.47
N GLY A 13 6.73 7.31 -24.04
CA GLY A 13 7.41 8.33 -23.23
C GLY A 13 7.69 7.85 -21.79
N ASN A 14 8.16 8.75 -20.92
CA ASN A 14 8.55 8.43 -19.53
C ASN A 14 7.40 7.80 -18.71
N MET A 15 6.17 8.27 -18.88
CA MET A 15 5.01 7.71 -18.17
C MET A 15 4.64 6.35 -18.74
N GLY A 16 4.45 6.25 -20.06
CA GLY A 16 4.04 5.00 -20.70
C GLY A 16 5.05 3.86 -20.53
N SER A 17 6.34 4.12 -20.67
CA SER A 17 7.38 3.11 -20.41
C SER A 17 7.40 2.66 -18.94
N GLY A 18 7.20 3.59 -18.01
CA GLY A 18 7.08 3.27 -16.58
C GLY A 18 5.84 2.46 -16.22
N ILE A 19 4.71 2.70 -16.89
CA ILE A 19 3.48 1.92 -16.73
C ILE A 19 3.71 0.52 -17.32
N ALA A 20 4.18 0.42 -18.56
CA ALA A 20 4.48 -0.85 -19.23
C ALA A 20 5.42 -1.73 -18.40
N GLN A 21 6.50 -1.15 -17.86
CA GLN A 21 7.42 -1.86 -16.96
C GLN A 21 6.69 -2.40 -15.73
N LYS A 22 5.84 -1.58 -15.07
CA LYS A 22 5.18 -1.99 -13.84
C LYS A 22 4.14 -3.08 -14.09
N SER A 23 3.41 -3.02 -15.21
CA SER A 23 2.46 -4.06 -15.61
C SER A 23 3.19 -5.37 -15.90
N ALA A 24 4.28 -5.33 -16.68
CA ALA A 24 5.06 -6.53 -16.99
C ALA A 24 5.75 -7.15 -15.76
N GLN A 25 6.16 -6.33 -14.79
CA GLN A 25 6.66 -6.78 -13.47
C GLN A 25 5.65 -7.63 -12.70
N GLU A 26 4.37 -7.42 -12.95
CA GLU A 26 3.25 -8.08 -12.27
C GLU A 26 2.60 -9.13 -13.18
N GLU A 27 3.36 -9.53 -14.22
CA GLU A 27 3.09 -10.64 -15.14
C GLU A 27 1.90 -10.43 -16.09
N PHE A 28 1.49 -9.19 -16.32
CA PHE A 28 0.60 -8.87 -17.43
C PHE A 28 1.36 -8.96 -18.76
N GLU A 29 0.68 -9.40 -19.82
CA GLU A 29 1.20 -9.30 -21.19
C GLU A 29 0.99 -7.88 -21.70
N VAL A 30 2.07 -7.22 -22.14
CA VAL A 30 2.08 -5.78 -22.41
C VAL A 30 2.42 -5.48 -23.86
N GLN A 31 1.57 -4.72 -24.53
CA GLN A 31 1.88 -4.06 -25.79
C GLN A 31 2.32 -2.62 -25.49
N MET A 32 3.53 -2.23 -25.88
CA MET A 32 3.97 -0.85 -25.78
C MET A 32 3.94 -0.21 -27.16
N VAL A 33 3.07 0.78 -27.32
CA VAL A 33 2.65 1.29 -28.62
C VAL A 33 3.11 2.72 -28.81
N ASP A 34 3.70 3.04 -29.95
CA ASP A 34 3.97 4.42 -30.36
C ASP A 34 3.89 4.56 -31.89
N ARG A 35 3.86 5.79 -32.39
CA ARG A 35 3.65 6.10 -33.82
C ARG A 35 4.82 5.68 -34.70
N GLU A 36 6.03 5.64 -34.15
CA GLU A 36 7.25 5.32 -34.88
C GLU A 36 8.14 4.38 -34.09
N LEU A 37 8.85 3.50 -34.79
CA LEU A 37 9.74 2.50 -34.19
C LEU A 37 10.76 3.11 -33.22
N GLN A 38 11.33 4.27 -33.56
CA GLN A 38 12.32 4.95 -32.72
C GLN A 38 11.79 5.30 -31.32
N TRP A 39 10.50 5.59 -31.18
CA TRP A 39 9.88 5.92 -29.89
C TRP A 39 9.62 4.66 -29.07
N VAL A 40 9.18 3.58 -29.73
CA VAL A 40 9.05 2.27 -29.10
C VAL A 40 10.40 1.78 -28.58
N GLU A 41 11.45 1.82 -29.42
CA GLU A 41 12.81 1.43 -29.02
C GLU A 41 13.33 2.29 -27.87
N ARG A 42 13.06 3.61 -27.89
CA ARG A 42 13.40 4.51 -26.79
C ARG A 42 12.68 4.11 -25.49
N GLY A 43 11.40 3.80 -25.54
CA GLY A 43 10.64 3.32 -24.39
C GLY A 43 11.24 2.03 -23.82
N GLN A 44 11.58 1.07 -24.68
CA GLN A 44 12.18 -0.20 -24.26
C GLN A 44 13.56 0.02 -23.63
N GLN A 45 14.34 0.97 -24.16
CA GLN A 45 15.64 1.33 -23.59
C GLN A 45 15.50 1.94 -22.20
N ILE A 46 14.53 2.85 -21.98
CA ILE A 46 14.25 3.41 -20.65
C ILE A 46 13.97 2.30 -19.63
N ILE A 47 13.15 1.31 -20.01
CA ILE A 47 12.84 0.15 -19.16
C ILE A 47 14.09 -0.69 -18.91
N ALA A 48 14.89 -0.97 -19.95
CA ALA A 48 16.10 -1.77 -19.84
C ALA A 48 17.14 -1.13 -18.91
N ASP A 49 17.35 0.18 -19.01
CA ASP A 49 18.28 0.94 -18.16
C ASP A 49 17.84 0.86 -16.69
N PHE A 50 16.55 1.10 -16.43
CA PHE A 50 16.00 1.08 -15.08
C PHE A 50 16.04 -0.32 -14.44
N LEU A 51 15.75 -1.37 -15.21
CA LEU A 51 15.86 -2.76 -14.74
C LEU A 51 17.34 -3.15 -14.54
N GLY A 52 18.26 -2.61 -15.34
CA GLY A 52 19.71 -2.75 -15.14
C GLY A 52 20.16 -2.20 -13.79
N GLU A 53 19.74 -0.98 -13.44
CA GLU A 53 20.00 -0.41 -12.11
C GLU A 53 19.44 -1.28 -10.97
N ALA A 54 18.28 -1.91 -11.19
CA ALA A 54 17.65 -2.77 -10.19
C ALA A 54 18.45 -4.07 -9.96
N ILE A 55 19.13 -4.61 -10.98
CA ILE A 55 20.06 -5.75 -10.84
C ILE A 55 21.28 -5.33 -10.01
N GLU A 56 21.88 -4.18 -10.31
CA GLU A 56 23.05 -3.65 -9.57
C GLU A 56 22.74 -3.47 -8.08
N ARG A 57 21.51 -3.00 -7.78
CA ARG A 57 20.99 -2.85 -6.42
C ARG A 57 20.50 -4.15 -5.79
N ARG A 58 20.60 -5.29 -6.50
CA ARG A 58 20.15 -6.63 -6.07
C ARG A 58 18.67 -6.69 -5.71
N ILE A 59 17.86 -5.87 -6.38
CA ILE A 59 16.41 -5.88 -6.26
C ILE A 59 15.84 -7.03 -7.09
N PHE A 60 16.36 -7.24 -8.30
CA PHE A 60 15.99 -8.33 -9.19
C PHE A 60 17.21 -9.16 -9.60
N ARG A 61 16.97 -10.43 -9.92
CA ARG A 61 17.91 -11.32 -10.60
C ARG A 61 17.79 -11.13 -12.11
N GLU A 62 18.85 -11.50 -12.83
CA GLU A 62 18.88 -11.41 -14.31
C GLU A 62 17.71 -12.16 -14.97
N ALA A 63 17.41 -13.37 -14.51
CA ALA A 63 16.30 -14.16 -15.05
C ALA A 63 14.93 -13.50 -14.83
N GLU A 64 14.74 -12.78 -13.71
CA GLU A 64 13.49 -12.03 -13.45
C GLU A 64 13.37 -10.85 -14.41
N VAL A 65 14.46 -10.11 -14.63
CA VAL A 65 14.49 -8.99 -15.58
C VAL A 65 14.23 -9.43 -17.01
N GLU A 66 14.82 -10.54 -17.45
CA GLU A 66 14.57 -11.08 -18.80
C GLU A 66 13.13 -11.55 -18.97
N ALA A 67 12.53 -12.15 -17.93
CA ALA A 67 11.11 -12.49 -17.95
C ALA A 67 10.21 -11.24 -18.03
N ILE A 68 10.55 -10.16 -17.31
CA ILE A 68 9.82 -8.89 -17.38
C ILE A 68 9.87 -8.32 -18.80
N LYS A 69 11.07 -8.20 -19.38
CA LYS A 69 11.24 -7.69 -20.75
C LYS A 69 10.53 -8.56 -21.79
N GLY A 70 10.55 -9.88 -21.59
CA GLY A 70 9.91 -10.84 -22.49
C GLY A 70 8.39 -10.70 -22.61
N ARG A 71 7.73 -10.07 -21.62
CA ARG A 71 6.29 -9.77 -21.65
C ARG A 71 5.95 -8.44 -22.33
N ILE A 72 6.95 -7.67 -22.75
CA ILE A 72 6.74 -6.36 -23.38
C ILE A 72 6.98 -6.49 -24.89
N THR A 73 5.89 -6.46 -25.66
CA THR A 73 5.92 -6.44 -27.11
C THR A 73 5.85 -5.00 -27.60
N GLY A 74 6.83 -4.56 -28.40
CA GLY A 74 6.80 -3.25 -29.05
C GLY A 74 5.90 -3.25 -30.28
N VAL A 75 5.01 -2.26 -30.40
CA VAL A 75 4.05 -2.13 -31.50
C VAL A 75 4.14 -0.73 -32.11
N VAL A 76 4.18 -0.64 -33.45
CA VAL A 76 4.20 0.63 -34.17
C VAL A 76 2.81 0.91 -34.73
N GLY A 77 2.23 2.07 -34.38
CA GLY A 77 0.89 2.48 -34.80
C GLY A 77 -0.21 1.99 -33.86
N THR A 78 -1.11 2.90 -33.46
CA THR A 78 -2.27 2.60 -32.60
C THR A 78 -3.24 1.64 -33.28
N GLU A 79 -3.33 1.69 -34.61
CA GLU A 79 -4.16 0.81 -35.43
C GLU A 79 -3.72 -0.68 -35.40
N ASN A 80 -2.54 -0.97 -34.84
CA ASN A 80 -1.97 -2.32 -34.77
C ASN A 80 -2.06 -2.93 -33.35
N VAL A 81 -2.78 -2.30 -32.43
CA VAL A 81 -3.12 -2.91 -31.14
C VAL A 81 -3.92 -4.19 -31.37
N ALA A 82 -3.57 -5.26 -30.67
CA ALA A 82 -4.32 -6.53 -30.75
C ALA A 82 -5.79 -6.31 -30.34
N SER A 83 -6.72 -6.83 -31.15
CA SER A 83 -8.14 -6.56 -30.97
C SER A 83 -8.72 -7.11 -29.67
N ASP A 84 -8.15 -8.22 -29.18
CA ASP A 84 -8.59 -8.94 -27.98
C ASP A 84 -7.96 -8.41 -26.67
N THR A 85 -7.31 -7.25 -26.71
CA THR A 85 -6.71 -6.60 -25.54
C THR A 85 -7.77 -6.27 -24.48
N ASP A 86 -7.54 -6.61 -23.21
CA ASP A 86 -8.53 -6.37 -22.14
C ASP A 86 -8.56 -4.89 -21.70
N LEU A 87 -7.39 -4.26 -21.54
CA LEU A 87 -7.24 -2.87 -21.08
C LEU A 87 -6.25 -2.08 -21.94
N VAL A 88 -6.64 -0.90 -22.41
CA VAL A 88 -5.75 0.05 -23.08
C VAL A 88 -5.56 1.29 -22.22
N ILE A 89 -4.31 1.68 -21.95
CA ILE A 89 -3.97 2.87 -21.16
C ILE A 89 -3.27 3.89 -22.05
N GLU A 90 -3.91 5.03 -22.26
CA GLU A 90 -3.41 6.14 -23.06
C GLU A 90 -2.52 7.07 -22.20
N ALA A 91 -1.30 7.32 -22.66
CA ALA A 91 -0.29 8.18 -22.02
C ALA A 91 0.46 9.05 -23.04
N VAL A 92 -0.27 9.57 -24.03
CA VAL A 92 0.22 10.53 -25.03
C VAL A 92 0.12 11.97 -24.53
N PHE A 93 0.45 12.93 -25.39
CA PHE A 93 0.43 14.36 -25.06
C PHE A 93 -0.91 14.82 -24.48
N GLU A 94 -0.83 15.75 -23.53
CA GLU A 94 -1.99 16.32 -22.83
C GLU A 94 -2.76 17.31 -23.72
N ASN A 95 -3.42 16.78 -24.76
CA ASN A 95 -4.23 17.54 -25.70
C ASN A 95 -5.49 16.75 -26.06
N PHE A 96 -6.65 17.41 -25.97
CA PHE A 96 -7.95 16.76 -26.16
C PHE A 96 -8.12 16.16 -27.58
N ASP A 97 -7.77 16.90 -28.62
CA ASP A 97 -7.91 16.43 -30.01
C ASP A 97 -6.99 15.23 -30.32
N ILE A 98 -5.77 15.24 -29.75
CA ILE A 98 -4.83 14.12 -29.91
C ILE A 98 -5.37 12.86 -29.22
N LYS A 99 -5.85 12.99 -27.97
CA LYS A 99 -6.37 11.83 -27.21
C LYS A 99 -7.64 11.27 -27.84
N THR A 100 -8.57 12.13 -28.24
CA THR A 100 -9.81 11.68 -28.91
C THR A 100 -9.54 11.00 -30.25
N ALA A 101 -8.55 11.45 -31.04
CA ALA A 101 -8.12 10.75 -32.25
C ALA A 101 -7.54 9.35 -31.96
N VAL A 102 -6.77 9.21 -30.86
CA VAL A 102 -6.27 7.91 -30.39
C VAL A 102 -7.43 6.99 -30.01
N PHE A 103 -8.38 7.47 -29.20
CA PHE A 103 -9.54 6.67 -28.78
C PHE A 103 -10.45 6.27 -29.95
N ALA A 104 -10.67 7.16 -30.92
CA ALA A 104 -11.43 6.82 -32.13
C ALA A 104 -10.77 5.68 -32.93
N THR A 105 -9.43 5.66 -33.00
CA THR A 105 -8.71 4.54 -33.63
C THR A 105 -8.87 3.25 -32.84
N LEU A 106 -8.77 3.34 -31.51
CA LEU A 106 -8.93 2.19 -30.60
C LEU A 106 -10.34 1.59 -30.66
N ASP A 107 -11.37 2.43 -30.82
CA ASP A 107 -12.75 1.97 -30.99
C ASP A 107 -12.94 1.11 -32.26
N GLU A 108 -12.19 1.39 -33.32
CA GLU A 108 -12.25 0.63 -34.58
C GLU A 108 -11.49 -0.71 -34.49
N VAL A 109 -10.40 -0.78 -33.73
CA VAL A 109 -9.50 -1.95 -33.73
C VAL A 109 -9.67 -2.89 -32.53
N CYS A 110 -10.16 -2.40 -31.39
CA CYS A 110 -10.36 -3.19 -30.18
C CYS A 110 -11.79 -3.77 -30.12
N ASP A 111 -11.91 -5.00 -29.65
CA ASP A 111 -13.18 -5.71 -29.45
C ASP A 111 -14.07 -5.00 -28.41
N GLU A 112 -15.38 -5.25 -28.44
CA GLU A 112 -16.37 -4.58 -27.57
C GLU A 112 -16.08 -4.67 -26.07
N HIS A 113 -15.35 -5.69 -25.63
CA HIS A 113 -15.05 -5.90 -24.21
C HIS A 113 -13.94 -5.00 -23.68
N THR A 114 -13.06 -4.48 -24.55
CA THR A 114 -11.86 -3.72 -24.16
C THR A 114 -12.23 -2.45 -23.40
N ILE A 115 -11.59 -2.27 -22.25
CA ILE A 115 -11.67 -1.05 -21.44
C ILE A 115 -10.62 -0.05 -21.93
N LEU A 116 -11.03 1.20 -22.13
CA LEU A 116 -10.14 2.30 -22.47
C LEU A 116 -9.88 3.15 -21.23
N ALA A 117 -8.62 3.48 -20.98
CA ALA A 117 -8.22 4.30 -19.86
C ALA A 117 -7.32 5.45 -20.32
N SER A 118 -7.40 6.61 -19.66
CA SER A 118 -6.49 7.73 -19.88
C SER A 118 -5.66 8.05 -18.64
N ASN A 119 -4.34 8.15 -18.79
CA ASN A 119 -3.42 8.69 -17.79
C ASN A 119 -3.38 10.24 -17.81
N THR A 120 -4.47 10.89 -18.22
CA THR A 120 -4.55 12.35 -18.18
C THR A 120 -4.41 12.88 -16.75
N SER A 121 -3.85 14.06 -16.62
CA SER A 121 -3.58 14.73 -15.34
C SER A 121 -4.47 15.96 -15.11
N SER A 122 -5.14 16.42 -16.17
CA SER A 122 -5.90 17.66 -16.20
C SER A 122 -7.22 17.53 -16.95
N LEU A 123 -7.27 16.84 -18.10
CA LEU A 123 -8.47 16.81 -18.94
C LEU A 123 -9.63 16.07 -18.26
N SER A 124 -10.86 16.53 -18.53
CA SER A 124 -12.07 15.88 -18.02
C SER A 124 -12.19 14.47 -18.58
N VAL A 125 -12.32 13.52 -17.67
CA VAL A 125 -12.55 12.11 -17.98
C VAL A 125 -13.94 11.90 -18.58
N ASN A 126 -14.95 12.62 -18.08
CA ASN A 126 -16.30 12.60 -18.66
C ASN A 126 -16.28 13.01 -20.14
N ALA A 127 -15.61 14.13 -20.46
CA ALA A 127 -15.52 14.60 -21.84
C ALA A 127 -14.75 13.63 -22.76
N LEU A 128 -13.72 12.97 -22.25
CA LEU A 128 -13.00 11.94 -23.01
C LEU A 128 -13.86 10.69 -23.21
N ALA A 129 -14.61 10.24 -22.19
CA ALA A 129 -15.52 9.11 -22.28
C ALA A 129 -16.60 9.32 -23.34
N GLU A 130 -17.24 10.49 -23.34
CA GLU A 130 -18.27 10.88 -24.32
C GLU A 130 -17.75 10.92 -25.77
N ALA A 131 -16.45 11.13 -25.95
CA ALA A 131 -15.82 11.13 -27.27
C ALA A 131 -15.50 9.73 -27.81
N THR A 132 -15.72 8.68 -27.01
CA THR A 132 -15.52 7.28 -27.41
C THR A 132 -16.82 6.59 -27.83
N GLY A 133 -16.72 5.50 -28.58
CA GLY A 133 -17.82 4.62 -28.94
C GLY A 133 -18.26 3.67 -27.81
N ARG A 134 -17.58 3.70 -26.65
CA ARG A 134 -17.79 2.80 -25.50
C ARG A 134 -17.69 3.53 -24.14
N PRO A 135 -18.50 4.57 -23.89
CA PRO A 135 -18.38 5.41 -22.70
C PRO A 135 -18.56 4.66 -21.38
N ASP A 136 -19.25 3.51 -21.37
CA ASP A 136 -19.41 2.64 -20.21
C ASP A 136 -18.15 1.82 -19.86
N ARG A 137 -17.21 1.73 -20.80
CA ARG A 137 -15.91 1.05 -20.69
C ARG A 137 -14.74 2.05 -20.77
N PHE A 138 -14.98 3.28 -20.35
CA PHE A 138 -13.94 4.31 -20.25
C PHE A 138 -13.66 4.65 -18.79
N VAL A 139 -12.40 4.92 -18.43
CA VAL A 139 -12.01 5.36 -17.08
C VAL A 139 -10.79 6.28 -17.10
N GLY A 140 -10.68 7.22 -16.18
CA GLY A 140 -9.42 7.89 -15.90
C GLY A 140 -8.54 7.00 -15.02
N LEU A 141 -7.27 6.84 -15.39
CA LEU A 141 -6.33 6.01 -14.66
C LEU A 141 -4.99 6.75 -14.50
N HIS A 142 -4.95 7.63 -13.51
CA HIS A 142 -3.86 8.58 -13.33
C HIS A 142 -2.75 7.99 -12.44
N PHE A 143 -1.61 7.71 -13.08
CA PHE A 143 -0.37 7.30 -12.44
C PHE A 143 0.51 8.50 -12.09
N PHE A 144 1.27 8.36 -11.02
CA PHE A 144 2.22 9.37 -10.57
C PHE A 144 3.65 9.03 -11.00
N PHE A 145 4.40 10.05 -11.40
CA PHE A 145 5.81 9.88 -11.76
C PHE A 145 6.67 9.47 -10.55
N HIS A 146 7.59 8.50 -10.65
CA HIS A 146 7.75 7.53 -11.75
C HIS A 146 6.81 6.32 -11.53
N PRO A 147 6.02 5.86 -12.54
CA PRO A 147 4.96 4.86 -12.32
C PRO A 147 5.44 3.52 -11.75
N ALA A 148 6.61 3.03 -12.13
CA ALA A 148 7.18 1.80 -11.54
C ALA A 148 7.59 1.91 -10.05
N LYS A 149 7.81 3.13 -9.53
CA LYS A 149 8.26 3.39 -8.15
C LYS A 149 7.15 3.99 -7.27
N ASN A 150 6.33 4.87 -7.82
CA ASN A 150 5.23 5.48 -7.09
C ASN A 150 4.14 4.43 -6.84
N ARG A 151 3.56 4.43 -5.65
CA ARG A 151 2.56 3.45 -5.25
C ARG A 151 1.14 3.91 -5.52
N LEU A 152 0.91 5.22 -5.63
CA LEU A 152 -0.42 5.79 -5.79
C LEU A 152 -0.92 5.67 -7.23
N ILE A 153 -2.22 5.41 -7.37
CA ILE A 153 -3.01 5.58 -8.59
C ILE A 153 -4.33 6.23 -8.19
N GLU A 154 -4.77 7.22 -8.96
CA GLU A 154 -6.14 7.74 -8.91
C GLU A 154 -6.96 7.05 -10.02
N ILE A 155 -8.08 6.42 -9.66
CA ILE A 155 -9.07 5.91 -10.60
C ILE A 155 -10.21 6.92 -10.63
N ILE A 156 -10.52 7.42 -11.82
CA ILE A 156 -11.52 8.46 -12.02
C ILE A 156 -12.61 7.88 -12.91
N PRO A 157 -13.67 7.26 -12.35
CA PRO A 157 -14.81 6.84 -13.16
C PRO A 157 -15.50 8.07 -13.78
N ALA A 158 -15.81 7.98 -15.06
CA ALA A 158 -16.79 8.86 -15.69
C ALA A 158 -18.19 8.54 -15.15
N GLU A 159 -19.14 9.45 -15.31
CA GLU A 159 -20.54 9.21 -14.96
C GLU A 159 -21.13 8.01 -15.71
N SER A 160 -20.61 7.71 -16.89
CA SER A 160 -21.00 6.57 -17.71
C SER A 160 -20.30 5.26 -17.32
N THR A 161 -19.17 5.29 -16.60
CA THR A 161 -18.36 4.10 -16.33
C THR A 161 -19.18 3.04 -15.61
N SER A 162 -19.24 1.84 -16.19
CA SER A 162 -19.92 0.69 -15.60
C SER A 162 -19.17 0.17 -14.36
N GLN A 163 -19.92 -0.38 -13.39
CA GLN A 163 -19.33 -1.05 -12.23
C GLN A 163 -18.39 -2.20 -12.65
N GLU A 164 -18.75 -2.95 -13.72
CA GLU A 164 -17.88 -4.00 -14.26
C GLU A 164 -16.52 -3.47 -14.71
N SER A 165 -16.48 -2.31 -15.37
CA SER A 165 -15.22 -1.70 -15.82
C SER A 165 -14.41 -1.15 -14.66
N LEU A 166 -15.08 -0.54 -13.67
CA LEU A 166 -14.44 -0.04 -12.46
C LEU A 166 -13.81 -1.19 -11.66
N ASP A 167 -14.55 -2.27 -11.41
CA ASP A 167 -14.07 -3.45 -10.68
C ASP A 167 -12.85 -4.06 -11.38
N ALA A 168 -12.89 -4.21 -12.71
CA ALA A 168 -11.80 -4.81 -13.48
C ALA A 168 -10.51 -3.97 -13.42
N VAL A 169 -10.64 -2.64 -13.51
CA VAL A 169 -9.51 -1.71 -13.42
C VAL A 169 -8.97 -1.62 -12.00
N GLU A 170 -9.84 -1.62 -10.99
CA GLU A 170 -9.43 -1.69 -9.59
C GLU A 170 -8.66 -2.99 -9.30
N GLN A 171 -9.15 -4.14 -9.79
CA GLN A 171 -8.47 -5.43 -9.66
C GLN A 171 -7.10 -5.41 -10.34
N TYR A 172 -6.98 -4.80 -11.53
CA TYR A 172 -5.70 -4.58 -12.20
C TYR A 172 -4.73 -3.75 -11.33
N CYS A 173 -5.20 -2.65 -10.75
CA CYS A 173 -4.39 -1.81 -9.85
C CYS A 173 -3.97 -2.53 -8.57
N LYS A 174 -4.89 -3.24 -7.92
CA LYS A 174 -4.62 -4.05 -6.72
C LYS A 174 -3.61 -5.15 -7.01
N THR A 175 -3.70 -5.80 -8.16
CA THR A 175 -2.74 -6.82 -8.62
C THR A 175 -1.33 -6.25 -8.76
N MET A 176 -1.19 -4.98 -9.11
CA MET A 176 0.11 -4.29 -9.13
C MET A 176 0.64 -3.84 -7.75
N GLY A 177 -0.15 -4.04 -6.68
CA GLY A 177 0.18 -3.61 -5.32
C GLY A 177 0.12 -2.10 -5.15
N LYS A 178 -0.66 -1.44 -6.02
CA LYS A 178 -0.88 0.00 -6.02
C LYS A 178 -1.90 0.36 -4.94
N VAL A 179 -1.72 1.56 -4.40
CA VAL A 179 -2.69 2.20 -3.53
C VAL A 179 -3.64 2.95 -4.43
N VAL A 180 -4.91 2.57 -4.39
CA VAL A 180 -5.96 3.15 -5.21
C VAL A 180 -6.68 4.21 -4.40
N ILE A 181 -6.93 5.36 -5.03
CA ILE A 181 -7.94 6.33 -4.62
C ILE A 181 -8.96 6.37 -5.75
N ILE A 182 -10.23 6.08 -5.46
CA ILE A 182 -11.31 6.31 -6.41
C ILE A 182 -11.83 7.73 -6.16
N CYS A 183 -11.89 8.57 -7.20
CA CYS A 183 -12.31 9.95 -7.05
C CYS A 183 -13.18 10.45 -8.22
N LYS A 184 -14.01 11.46 -7.96
CA LYS A 184 -14.87 12.07 -8.99
C LYS A 184 -14.04 12.87 -10.01
N ASP A 185 -14.52 12.93 -11.25
CA ASP A 185 -13.94 13.78 -12.31
C ASP A 185 -14.15 15.26 -11.96
N ARG A 186 -13.10 15.87 -11.42
CA ARG A 186 -13.00 17.29 -11.10
C ARG A 186 -11.59 17.80 -11.43
N PRO A 187 -11.41 19.10 -11.74
CA PRO A 187 -10.12 19.65 -12.12
C PRO A 187 -9.01 19.33 -11.11
N GLY A 188 -7.97 18.63 -11.54
CA GLY A 188 -6.83 18.22 -10.70
C GLY A 188 -7.07 17.02 -9.79
N PHE A 189 -8.22 16.35 -9.91
CA PHE A 189 -8.60 15.17 -9.14
C PHE A 189 -8.40 15.39 -7.64
N VAL A 190 -7.49 14.63 -6.99
CA VAL A 190 -7.18 14.76 -5.57
C VAL A 190 -5.83 15.42 -5.37
N VAL A 191 -4.75 14.75 -5.77
CA VAL A 191 -3.39 15.19 -5.42
C VAL A 191 -3.01 16.48 -6.13
N ASN A 192 -3.19 16.55 -7.45
CA ASN A 192 -2.82 17.74 -8.21
C ASN A 192 -3.63 18.97 -7.77
N ARG A 193 -4.88 18.76 -7.35
CA ARG A 193 -5.79 19.83 -6.92
C ARG A 193 -5.25 20.65 -5.76
N PHE A 194 -4.66 20.03 -4.73
CA PHE A 194 -4.02 20.79 -3.64
C PHE A 194 -2.52 21.02 -3.86
N PHE A 195 -1.82 20.11 -4.53
CA PHE A 195 -0.36 20.15 -4.62
C PHE A 195 0.17 21.16 -5.63
N VAL A 196 -0.49 21.32 -6.78
CA VAL A 196 -0.02 22.25 -7.80
C VAL A 196 -0.17 23.71 -7.34
N PRO A 197 -1.30 24.14 -6.74
CA PRO A 197 -1.39 25.48 -6.17
C PRO A 197 -0.37 25.73 -5.05
N TRP A 198 0.01 24.71 -4.28
CA TRP A 198 1.08 24.81 -3.27
C TRP A 198 2.43 25.20 -3.87
N LEU A 199 2.80 24.60 -5.02
CA LEU A 199 4.01 24.97 -5.77
C LEU A 199 3.91 26.40 -6.30
N ASN A 200 2.76 26.77 -6.87
CA ASN A 200 2.55 28.13 -7.37
C ASN A 200 2.61 29.17 -6.24
N GLU A 201 2.09 28.85 -5.06
CA GLU A 201 2.11 29.72 -3.90
C GLU A 201 3.54 30.00 -3.41
N ALA A 202 4.44 29.01 -3.49
CA ALA A 202 5.87 29.22 -3.24
C ALA A 202 6.49 30.19 -4.26
N CYS A 203 6.13 30.08 -5.54
CA CYS A 203 6.56 31.03 -6.58
C CYS A 203 6.07 32.45 -6.30
N LEU A 204 4.83 32.61 -5.82
CA LEU A 204 4.26 33.90 -5.43
C LEU A 204 5.01 34.50 -4.24
N LEU A 205 5.30 33.71 -3.19
CA LEU A 205 6.10 34.14 -2.04
C LEU A 205 7.48 34.67 -2.47
N LEU A 206 8.15 33.98 -3.39
CA LEU A 206 9.42 34.41 -3.95
C LEU A 206 9.28 35.69 -4.77
N LYS A 207 8.25 35.78 -5.63
CA LYS A 207 7.98 36.97 -6.46
C LYS A 207 7.67 38.21 -5.62
N GLU A 208 6.98 38.03 -4.51
CA GLU A 208 6.67 39.10 -3.55
C GLU A 208 7.87 39.53 -2.70
N GLY A 209 9.01 38.85 -2.83
CA GLY A 209 10.23 39.16 -2.11
C GLY A 209 10.18 38.77 -0.62
N VAL A 210 9.33 37.80 -0.25
CA VAL A 210 9.16 37.37 1.14
C VAL A 210 10.44 36.71 1.67
N ALA A 211 11.06 35.84 0.88
CA ALA A 211 12.35 35.21 1.19
C ALA A 211 13.02 34.62 -0.07
N SER A 212 14.25 34.14 0.09
CA SER A 212 14.96 33.38 -0.95
C SER A 212 14.28 32.02 -1.21
N ALA A 213 14.52 31.44 -2.39
CA ALA A 213 14.04 30.09 -2.72
C ALA A 213 14.53 29.04 -1.70
N ALA A 214 15.77 29.16 -1.23
CA ALA A 214 16.36 28.27 -0.24
C ALA A 214 15.71 28.38 1.14
N ALA A 215 15.38 29.60 1.59
CA ALA A 215 14.66 29.82 2.84
C ALA A 215 13.20 29.31 2.75
N ILE A 216 12.51 29.54 1.64
CA ILE A 216 11.15 29.01 1.41
C ILE A 216 11.17 27.47 1.44
N ASP A 217 12.13 26.84 0.74
CA ASP A 217 12.30 25.40 0.76
C ASP A 217 12.58 24.88 2.18
N ALA A 218 13.46 25.53 2.93
CA ALA A 218 13.78 25.15 4.32
C ALA A 218 12.57 25.25 5.25
N VAL A 219 11.79 26.33 5.15
CA VAL A 219 10.57 26.51 5.93
C VAL A 219 9.51 25.47 5.57
N ALA A 220 9.30 25.20 4.27
CA ALA A 220 8.38 24.18 3.80
C ALA A 220 8.79 22.78 4.30
N MET A 221 10.07 22.41 4.18
CA MET A 221 10.59 21.14 4.70
C MET A 221 10.33 20.99 6.20
N LYS A 222 10.56 22.04 6.99
CA LYS A 222 10.30 22.05 8.44
C LYS A 222 8.80 21.95 8.77
N ALA A 223 7.98 22.77 8.13
CA ALA A 223 6.54 22.85 8.39
C ALA A 223 5.82 21.54 8.03
N PHE A 224 6.14 20.95 6.87
CA PHE A 224 5.50 19.73 6.39
C PHE A 224 6.22 18.44 6.82
N ARG A 225 7.44 18.54 7.37
CA ARG A 225 8.35 17.42 7.65
C ARG A 225 8.63 16.57 6.41
N ILE A 226 8.95 17.26 5.31
CA ILE A 226 9.26 16.68 4.01
C ILE A 226 10.75 16.86 3.69
N GLY A 227 11.29 15.99 2.84
CA GLY A 227 12.72 15.99 2.49
C GLY A 227 13.12 16.94 1.36
N LEU A 228 12.16 17.47 0.61
CA LEU A 228 12.39 18.41 -0.50
C LEU A 228 11.36 19.54 -0.42
N GLY A 229 11.83 20.78 -0.57
CA GLY A 229 10.95 21.95 -0.68
C GLY A 229 10.35 22.12 -2.09
N PRO A 230 9.41 23.08 -2.27
CA PRO A 230 8.71 23.30 -3.53
C PRO A 230 9.64 23.57 -4.72
N PHE A 231 10.71 24.36 -4.55
CA PHE A 231 11.61 24.70 -5.66
C PHE A 231 12.49 23.51 -6.05
N ALA A 232 13.09 22.83 -5.07
CA ALA A 232 13.86 21.62 -5.32
C ALA A 232 13.02 20.53 -5.99
N LEU A 233 11.75 20.41 -5.60
CA LEU A 233 10.81 19.46 -6.18
C LEU A 233 10.42 19.81 -7.62
N MET A 234 10.18 21.10 -7.92
CA MET A 234 9.96 21.56 -9.30
C MET A 234 11.19 21.29 -10.18
N ASN A 235 12.41 21.49 -9.68
CA ASN A 235 13.62 21.17 -10.44
C ASN A 235 13.76 19.67 -10.73
N LEU A 236 13.29 18.81 -9.81
CA LEU A 236 13.30 17.35 -10.00
C LEU A 236 12.24 16.86 -10.98
N THR A 237 11.05 17.48 -10.97
CA THR A 237 9.87 17.00 -11.71
C THR A 237 9.63 17.73 -13.03
N GLY A 238 10.08 18.98 -13.15
CA GLY A 238 9.94 19.84 -14.32
C GLY A 238 9.02 21.03 -14.06
N PRO A 239 9.54 22.27 -14.02
CA PRO A 239 8.72 23.48 -13.85
C PRO A 239 7.58 23.66 -14.88
N PRO A 240 7.73 23.28 -16.17
CA PRO A 240 6.63 23.39 -17.15
C PRO A 240 5.36 22.62 -16.78
N ILE A 241 5.50 21.48 -16.11
CA ILE A 241 4.35 20.65 -15.68
C ILE A 241 3.54 21.41 -14.63
N ALA A 242 4.22 22.01 -13.65
CA ALA A 242 3.57 22.82 -12.62
C ALA A 242 2.87 24.05 -13.22
N LEU A 243 3.50 24.72 -14.19
CA LEU A 243 2.88 25.89 -14.85
C LEU A 243 1.62 25.51 -15.63
N HIS A 244 1.68 24.46 -16.45
CA HIS A 244 0.53 24.02 -17.22
C HIS A 244 -0.65 23.63 -16.32
N ALA A 245 -0.39 22.83 -15.28
CA ALA A 245 -1.42 22.36 -14.37
C ALA A 245 -2.03 23.51 -13.55
N THR A 246 -1.23 24.50 -13.10
CA THR A 246 -1.77 25.61 -12.30
C THR A 246 -2.64 26.55 -13.13
N ASP A 247 -2.27 26.80 -14.39
CA ASP A 247 -3.10 27.60 -15.31
C ASP A 247 -4.42 26.91 -15.62
N TYR A 248 -4.37 25.60 -15.85
CA TYR A 248 -5.58 24.80 -16.03
C TYR A 248 -6.50 24.90 -14.81
N LEU A 249 -5.97 24.71 -13.60
CA LEU A 249 -6.76 24.83 -12.36
C LEU A 249 -7.34 26.24 -12.18
N ALA A 250 -6.58 27.29 -12.52
CA ALA A 250 -7.06 28.66 -12.42
C ALA A 250 -8.29 28.92 -13.30
N GLU A 251 -8.26 28.43 -14.54
CA GLU A 251 -9.36 28.56 -15.49
C GLU A 251 -10.56 27.72 -15.07
N GLN A 252 -10.35 26.43 -14.75
CA GLN A 252 -11.46 25.51 -14.47
C GLN A 252 -12.15 25.76 -13.13
N LEU A 253 -11.42 26.29 -12.14
CA LEU A 253 -11.96 26.58 -10.80
C LEU A 253 -12.29 28.06 -10.61
N ASP A 254 -12.21 28.88 -11.65
CA ASP A 254 -12.40 30.34 -11.61
C ASP A 254 -11.66 30.99 -10.41
N THR A 255 -10.40 30.59 -10.21
CA THR A 255 -9.58 31.02 -9.08
C THR A 255 -8.35 31.76 -9.59
N PRO A 256 -8.41 33.10 -9.77
CA PRO A 256 -7.32 33.89 -10.36
C PRO A 256 -5.98 33.75 -9.64
N ARG A 257 -6.00 33.42 -8.34
CA ARG A 257 -4.77 33.19 -7.57
C ARG A 257 -3.97 31.98 -8.06
N TYR A 258 -4.63 30.98 -8.66
CA TYR A 258 -3.95 29.81 -9.20
C TYR A 258 -3.26 30.10 -10.54
N THR A 259 -3.49 31.26 -11.17
CA THR A 259 -2.77 31.62 -12.38
C THR A 259 -1.27 31.56 -12.14
N GLY A 260 -0.56 30.90 -13.06
CA GLY A 260 0.86 30.63 -12.94
C GLY A 260 1.67 31.90 -12.71
N ALA A 261 2.49 31.86 -11.65
CA ALA A 261 3.31 32.98 -11.22
C ALA A 261 4.26 33.46 -12.34
N GLN A 262 4.40 34.77 -12.46
CA GLN A 262 5.17 35.37 -13.56
C GLN A 262 6.65 34.94 -13.59
N ASN A 263 7.27 34.81 -12.42
CA ASN A 263 8.65 34.33 -12.30
C ASN A 263 8.80 32.86 -12.73
N LEU A 264 7.79 32.02 -12.52
CA LEU A 264 7.77 30.65 -13.05
C LEU A 264 7.69 30.65 -14.58
N ARG A 265 6.86 31.52 -15.17
CA ARG A 265 6.78 31.68 -16.64
C ARG A 265 8.10 32.16 -17.23
N GLU A 266 8.72 33.15 -16.60
CA GLU A 266 10.01 33.71 -17.02
C GLU A 266 11.11 32.66 -16.98
N LEU A 267 11.17 31.86 -15.91
CA LEU A 267 12.11 30.75 -15.77
C LEU A 267 11.97 29.73 -16.92
N ILE A 268 10.73 29.34 -17.22
CA ILE A 268 10.45 28.36 -18.30
C ILE A 268 10.78 28.95 -19.67
N ALA A 269 10.46 30.22 -19.91
CA ALA A 269 10.79 30.89 -21.16
C ALA A 269 12.31 31.03 -21.38
N ALA A 270 13.09 31.08 -20.29
CA ALA A 270 14.54 31.08 -20.31
C ALA A 270 15.18 29.67 -20.43
N ASP A 271 14.37 28.60 -20.38
CA ASP A 271 14.85 27.20 -20.30
C ASP A 271 15.80 26.98 -19.10
N GLU A 272 15.49 27.62 -17.97
CA GLU A 272 16.29 27.58 -16.75
C GLU A 272 15.64 26.72 -15.65
N GLN A 273 16.42 26.42 -14.62
CA GLN A 273 15.98 25.76 -13.39
C GLN A 273 16.04 26.76 -12.23
N TRP A 274 15.23 26.55 -11.19
CA TRP A 274 15.26 27.42 -10.01
C TRP A 274 16.65 27.43 -9.39
N VAL A 275 17.20 28.63 -9.19
CA VAL A 275 18.47 28.81 -8.47
C VAL A 275 18.19 28.76 -6.97
N ILE A 276 18.57 27.63 -6.35
CA ILE A 276 18.42 27.40 -4.92
C ILE A 276 19.81 27.55 -4.29
N GLY A 277 20.00 28.66 -3.56
CA GLY A 277 21.25 28.92 -2.84
C GLY A 277 21.40 28.11 -1.54
N ASP A 278 22.50 28.31 -0.83
CA ASP A 278 22.75 27.67 0.47
C ASP A 278 22.19 28.47 1.66
N ASP A 279 21.80 29.73 1.43
CA ASP A 279 21.30 30.61 2.49
C ASP A 279 19.82 30.35 2.80
N THR A 280 19.60 29.59 3.86
CA THR A 280 18.28 29.23 4.37
C THR A 280 17.75 30.19 5.44
N ASP A 281 18.52 31.21 5.82
CA ASP A 281 18.19 32.04 6.96
C ASP A 281 17.09 33.05 6.61
N CYS A 282 16.10 33.16 7.50
CA CYS A 282 15.09 34.23 7.47
C CYS A 282 14.64 34.54 8.90
N SER A 283 13.95 35.67 9.10
CA SER A 283 13.41 36.02 10.42
C SER A 283 12.29 35.03 10.82
N GLU A 284 12.04 34.91 12.12
CA GLU A 284 10.95 34.06 12.63
C GLU A 284 9.57 34.52 12.12
N GLU A 285 9.38 35.83 11.97
CA GLU A 285 8.17 36.42 11.37
C GLU A 285 8.01 35.99 9.90
N THR A 286 9.09 36.04 9.11
CA THR A 286 9.09 35.59 7.71
C THR A 286 8.83 34.10 7.61
N ALA A 287 9.48 33.29 8.45
CA ALA A 287 9.25 31.85 8.49
C ALA A 287 7.80 31.51 8.85
N THR A 288 7.21 32.23 9.80
CA THR A 288 5.79 32.09 10.17
C THR A 288 4.90 32.42 8.98
N LEU A 289 5.09 33.57 8.33
CA LEU A 289 4.33 33.98 7.15
C LEU A 289 4.36 32.94 6.03
N ILE A 290 5.54 32.42 5.69
CA ILE A 290 5.71 31.38 4.66
C ILE A 290 4.95 30.12 5.07
N SER A 291 5.17 29.64 6.31
CA SER A 291 4.56 28.40 6.77
C SER A 291 3.04 28.49 6.83
N GLU A 292 2.47 29.56 7.37
CA GLU A 292 1.03 29.75 7.50
C GLU A 292 0.34 29.84 6.14
N ARG A 293 0.96 30.52 5.19
CA ARG A 293 0.40 30.67 3.85
C ARG A 293 0.41 29.36 3.07
N LEU A 294 1.50 28.59 3.15
CA LEU A 294 1.58 27.28 2.51
C LEU A 294 0.67 26.24 3.19
N LEU A 295 0.58 26.25 4.52
CA LEU A 295 -0.31 25.36 5.27
C LEU A 295 -1.78 25.72 5.04
N GLY A 296 -2.11 27.01 5.09
CA GLY A 296 -3.45 27.52 4.84
C GLY A 296 -3.96 27.14 3.45
N GLN A 297 -3.10 27.22 2.44
CA GLN A 297 -3.42 26.75 1.09
C GLN A 297 -3.80 25.26 1.08
N ILE A 298 -2.96 24.42 1.69
CA ILE A 298 -3.21 22.98 1.74
C ILE A 298 -4.52 22.67 2.46
N PHE A 299 -4.74 23.25 3.64
CA PHE A 299 -5.96 23.00 4.41
C PHE A 299 -7.22 23.47 3.68
N ALA A 300 -7.20 24.68 3.12
CA ALA A 300 -8.35 25.24 2.43
C ALA A 300 -8.74 24.41 1.20
N VAL A 301 -7.75 24.05 0.36
CA VAL A 301 -8.01 23.30 -0.86
C VAL A 301 -8.37 21.84 -0.56
N SER A 302 -7.69 21.21 0.40
CA SER A 302 -8.08 19.88 0.88
C SER A 302 -9.49 19.85 1.44
N ALA A 303 -9.93 20.91 2.14
CA ALA A 303 -11.30 21.01 2.61
C ALA A 303 -12.32 21.07 1.47
N GLN A 304 -12.00 21.78 0.38
CA GLN A 304 -12.85 21.85 -0.82
C GLN A 304 -12.97 20.50 -1.52
N ILE A 305 -11.90 19.70 -1.55
CA ILE A 305 -11.92 18.35 -2.15
C ILE A 305 -12.96 17.46 -1.45
N VAL A 306 -13.04 17.54 -0.12
CA VAL A 306 -14.01 16.78 0.68
C VAL A 306 -15.42 17.35 0.55
N GLU A 307 -15.58 18.68 0.56
CA GLU A 307 -16.88 19.34 0.37
C GLU A 307 -17.51 19.02 -0.98
N GLU A 308 -16.70 18.96 -2.04
CA GLU A 308 -17.15 18.58 -3.38
C GLU A 308 -17.33 17.06 -3.54
N GLU A 309 -17.13 16.30 -2.47
CA GLU A 309 -17.20 14.84 -2.43
C GLU A 309 -16.33 14.18 -3.51
N ILE A 310 -15.17 14.76 -3.80
CA ILE A 310 -14.25 14.21 -4.80
C ILE A 310 -13.69 12.88 -4.28
N CYS A 311 -13.30 12.86 -3.00
CA CYS A 311 -12.92 11.67 -2.26
C CYS A 311 -13.02 11.95 -0.74
N SER A 312 -12.74 10.93 0.07
CA SER A 312 -12.73 11.06 1.54
C SER A 312 -11.54 11.89 2.05
N LYS A 313 -11.64 12.40 3.29
CA LYS A 313 -10.49 13.05 3.97
C LYS A 313 -9.30 12.09 4.14
N GLU A 314 -9.56 10.81 4.36
CA GLU A 314 -8.56 9.76 4.41
C GLU A 314 -7.83 9.60 3.08
N ASP A 315 -8.56 9.64 1.96
CA ASP A 315 -7.99 9.58 0.61
C ASP A 315 -7.13 10.81 0.31
N VAL A 316 -7.56 12.01 0.70
CA VAL A 316 -6.73 13.22 0.59
C VAL A 316 -5.40 13.04 1.32
N ASP A 317 -5.46 12.56 2.56
CA ASP A 317 -4.27 12.29 3.36
C ASP A 317 -3.40 11.19 2.75
N ARG A 318 -4.02 10.13 2.22
CA ARG A 318 -3.36 9.03 1.51
C ARG A 318 -2.68 9.51 0.24
N GLY A 319 -3.30 10.42 -0.50
CA GLY A 319 -2.74 11.06 -1.69
C GLY A 319 -1.40 11.74 -1.39
N ALA A 320 -1.36 12.54 -0.31
CA ALA A 320 -0.13 13.18 0.14
C ALA A 320 0.92 12.19 0.68
N LYS A 321 0.50 11.25 1.55
CA LYS A 321 1.42 10.29 2.20
C LYS A 321 2.02 9.30 1.22
N VAL A 322 1.24 8.80 0.25
CA VAL A 322 1.66 7.77 -0.69
C VAL A 322 2.20 8.38 -1.99
N GLY A 323 1.46 9.33 -2.57
CA GLY A 323 1.81 9.96 -3.85
C GLY A 323 3.00 10.91 -3.72
N LEU A 324 2.97 11.80 -2.72
CA LEU A 324 3.98 12.83 -2.50
C LEU A 324 5.03 12.45 -1.44
N ARG A 325 4.87 11.30 -0.77
CA ARG A 325 5.74 10.81 0.32
C ARG A 325 5.83 11.78 1.50
N TRP A 326 4.74 12.48 1.79
CA TRP A 326 4.66 13.32 2.98
C TRP A 326 4.60 12.45 4.24
N ALA A 327 5.19 12.93 5.33
CA ALA A 327 5.14 12.22 6.60
C ALA A 327 3.73 12.18 7.21
N ARG A 328 2.89 13.17 6.86
CA ARG A 328 1.50 13.32 7.28
C ARG A 328 0.69 13.92 6.13
N GLY A 329 -0.58 13.54 6.06
CA GLY A 329 -1.52 14.17 5.13
C GLY A 329 -2.02 15.54 5.61
N PRO A 330 -2.73 16.30 4.76
CA PRO A 330 -3.30 17.60 5.11
C PRO A 330 -4.08 17.62 6.43
N PHE A 331 -4.96 16.65 6.68
CA PHE A 331 -5.80 16.62 7.88
C PHE A 331 -5.04 16.12 9.11
N GLU A 332 -4.13 15.15 8.96
CA GLU A 332 -3.20 14.77 10.02
C GLU A 332 -2.26 15.92 10.43
N LEU A 333 -1.90 16.80 9.48
CA LEU A 333 -1.15 18.03 9.74
C LEU A 333 -2.00 19.06 10.48
N ALA A 334 -3.28 19.21 10.11
CA ALA A 334 -4.23 20.07 10.81
C ALA A 334 -4.36 19.66 12.30
N ASN A 335 -4.58 18.36 12.57
CA ASN A 335 -4.60 17.82 13.93
C ASN A 335 -3.31 18.12 14.70
N ARG A 336 -2.15 17.95 14.06
CA ARG A 336 -0.84 18.16 14.70
C ARG A 336 -0.58 19.62 15.08
N ILE A 337 -1.04 20.56 14.25
CA ILE A 337 -0.84 22.02 14.44
C ILE A 337 -1.91 22.60 15.38
N GLY A 338 -2.99 21.85 15.61
CA GLY A 338 -4.18 22.28 16.33
C GLY A 338 -5.23 22.79 15.34
N ILE A 339 -6.44 22.26 15.46
CA ILE A 339 -7.52 22.53 14.51
C ILE A 339 -7.85 24.02 14.42
N ASP A 340 -7.92 24.74 15.55
CA ASP A 340 -8.15 26.20 15.53
C ASP A 340 -7.11 26.95 14.69
N ASN A 341 -5.84 26.55 14.78
CA ASN A 341 -4.78 27.14 13.98
C ASN A 341 -4.91 26.77 12.50
N ALA A 342 -5.26 25.53 12.20
CA ALA A 342 -5.47 25.07 10.83
C ALA A 342 -6.63 25.81 10.16
N VAL A 343 -7.77 25.95 10.86
CA VAL A 343 -8.94 26.71 10.40
C VAL A 343 -8.59 28.18 10.19
N ARG A 344 -7.84 28.81 11.11
CA ARG A 344 -7.39 30.20 10.96
C ARG A 344 -6.50 30.37 9.72
N MET A 345 -5.51 29.50 9.52
CA MET A 345 -4.62 29.54 8.36
C MET A 345 -5.40 29.33 7.05
N ALA A 346 -6.32 28.35 7.03
CA ALA A 346 -7.17 28.07 5.88
C ALA A 346 -8.10 29.24 5.53
N SER A 347 -8.70 29.87 6.55
CA SER A 347 -9.57 31.05 6.37
C SER A 347 -8.78 32.22 5.79
N ALA A 348 -7.61 32.52 6.36
CA ALA A 348 -6.72 33.58 5.86
C ALA A 348 -6.28 33.33 4.42
N TYR A 349 -6.01 32.07 4.05
CA TYR A 349 -5.70 31.72 2.67
C TYR A 349 -6.91 31.86 1.74
N SER A 350 -8.09 31.44 2.16
CA SER A 350 -9.33 31.51 1.38
C SER A 350 -9.68 32.96 1.04
N GLU A 351 -9.57 33.87 2.00
CA GLU A 351 -9.70 35.32 1.79
C GLU A 351 -8.68 35.85 0.77
N LEU A 352 -7.43 35.41 0.89
CA LEU A 352 -6.33 35.80 0.00
C LEU A 352 -6.49 35.23 -1.43
N ALA A 353 -7.15 34.08 -1.57
CA ALA A 353 -7.42 33.39 -2.83
C ALA A 353 -8.73 33.81 -3.49
N GLY A 354 -9.64 34.45 -2.75
CA GLY A 354 -10.92 34.94 -3.25
C GLY A 354 -12.00 33.87 -3.33
N PHE A 355 -11.94 32.85 -2.46
CA PHE A 355 -12.99 31.83 -2.33
C PHE A 355 -13.41 31.64 -0.87
N GLU A 356 -14.54 30.98 -0.63
CA GLU A 356 -15.03 30.68 0.72
C GLU A 356 -14.45 29.36 1.23
N LEU A 357 -14.05 29.33 2.50
CA LEU A 357 -13.65 28.10 3.18
C LEU A 357 -14.90 27.22 3.41
N PRO A 358 -14.89 25.92 3.10
CA PRO A 358 -16.02 25.04 3.35
C PRO A 358 -16.50 25.07 4.81
N GLU A 359 -17.82 25.14 5.00
CA GLU A 359 -18.45 25.36 6.30
C GLU A 359 -18.08 24.26 7.30
N TRP A 360 -18.01 23.01 6.85
CA TRP A 360 -17.68 21.86 7.71
C TRP A 360 -16.31 22.03 8.37
N PHE A 361 -15.29 22.50 7.62
CA PHE A 361 -13.95 22.69 8.13
C PHE A 361 -13.85 24.00 8.92
N ALA A 362 -14.51 25.06 8.45
CA ALA A 362 -14.57 26.35 9.15
C ALA A 362 -15.17 26.25 10.57
N GLN A 363 -16.07 25.29 10.79
CA GLN A 363 -16.72 25.03 12.08
C GLN A 363 -16.06 23.92 12.90
N THR A 364 -14.99 23.30 12.40
CA THR A 364 -14.31 22.22 13.13
C THR A 364 -13.50 22.82 14.28
N SER A 365 -13.67 22.29 15.50
CA SER A 365 -12.90 22.66 16.70
C SER A 365 -12.20 21.48 17.37
N GLU A 366 -12.67 20.26 17.11
CA GLU A 366 -12.11 19.02 17.66
C GLU A 366 -11.18 18.35 16.66
N PRO A 367 -10.18 17.57 17.11
CA PRO A 367 -9.33 16.78 16.22
C PRO A 367 -10.15 15.89 15.28
N LEU A 368 -9.76 15.88 14.01
CA LEU A 368 -10.37 15.04 12.99
C LEU A 368 -10.07 13.56 13.27
N GLU A 369 -11.11 12.75 13.30
CA GLU A 369 -11.01 11.28 13.41
C GLU A 369 -10.83 10.66 12.03
N PHE A 370 -10.10 9.53 11.95
CA PHE A 370 -9.81 8.84 10.69
C PHE A 370 -10.32 7.40 10.72
N ASN A 371 -10.96 6.98 9.64
CA ASN A 371 -11.44 5.61 9.45
C ASN A 371 -10.44 4.81 8.60
N PHE A 372 -9.96 3.69 9.12
CA PHE A 372 -9.03 2.79 8.43
C PHE A 372 -9.67 1.44 8.10
N VAL A 373 -10.97 1.28 8.34
CA VAL A 373 -11.73 0.07 8.07
C VAL A 373 -12.99 0.46 7.33
N ASP A 374 -13.12 -0.04 6.11
CA ASP A 374 -14.27 0.19 5.23
C ASP A 374 -15.10 -1.10 5.15
N ILE A 375 -16.43 -1.00 5.15
CA ILE A 375 -17.35 -2.14 4.98
C ILE A 375 -18.07 -1.98 3.64
N ILE A 376 -17.96 -2.99 2.78
CA ILE A 376 -18.61 -3.05 1.47
C ILE A 376 -19.51 -4.28 1.46
N ILE A 377 -20.80 -4.11 1.21
CA ILE A 377 -21.77 -5.21 1.15
C ILE A 377 -22.20 -5.41 -0.30
N ASP A 378 -22.04 -6.64 -0.81
CA ASP A 378 -22.54 -7.10 -2.10
C ASP A 378 -23.31 -8.41 -1.90
N GLY A 379 -24.64 -8.37 -2.02
CA GLY A 379 -25.50 -9.52 -1.74
C GLY A 379 -25.38 -10.00 -0.29
N ASP A 380 -25.00 -11.26 -0.10
CA ASP A 380 -24.79 -11.92 1.18
C ASP A 380 -23.31 -11.92 1.63
N VAL A 381 -22.46 -11.14 0.96
CA VAL A 381 -21.03 -11.01 1.25
C VAL A 381 -20.72 -9.62 1.79
N ALA A 382 -20.08 -9.56 2.96
CA ALA A 382 -19.53 -8.33 3.51
C ALA A 382 -17.99 -8.35 3.43
N THR A 383 -17.42 -7.40 2.71
CA THR A 383 -15.97 -7.18 2.65
C THR A 383 -15.58 -6.07 3.61
N ILE A 384 -14.76 -6.42 4.60
CA ILE A 384 -14.10 -5.50 5.52
C ILE A 384 -12.70 -5.22 4.97
N GLN A 385 -12.50 -4.04 4.40
CA GLN A 385 -11.22 -3.61 3.87
C GLN A 385 -10.43 -2.81 4.91
N ILE A 386 -9.22 -3.27 5.20
CA ILE A 386 -8.26 -2.56 6.04
C ILE A 386 -7.48 -1.59 5.14
N ASN A 387 -7.71 -0.30 5.34
CA ASN A 387 -7.33 0.77 4.41
C ASN A 387 -6.35 1.77 5.03
N ARG A 388 -5.20 1.25 5.50
CA ARG A 388 -4.05 2.05 5.98
C ARG A 388 -2.75 1.70 5.21
N PRO A 389 -2.78 1.73 3.86
CA PRO A 389 -1.73 1.14 3.03
C PRO A 389 -0.37 1.86 3.12
N GLU A 390 -0.35 3.13 3.52
CA GLU A 390 0.85 3.90 3.77
C GLU A 390 1.70 3.30 4.89
N ALA A 391 1.04 2.71 5.90
CA ALA A 391 1.67 1.97 6.99
C ALA A 391 1.66 0.46 6.75
N MET A 392 1.39 0.01 5.51
CA MET A 392 1.21 -1.40 5.15
C MET A 392 0.15 -2.11 6.02
N ASN A 393 -0.93 -1.39 6.33
CA ASN A 393 -2.05 -1.86 7.13
C ASN A 393 -1.65 -2.34 8.54
N ALA A 394 -0.57 -1.77 9.11
CA ALA A 394 -0.11 -2.17 10.43
C ALA A 394 -1.18 -1.92 11.51
N LEU A 395 -1.39 -2.93 12.36
CA LEU A 395 -2.40 -2.96 13.43
C LEU A 395 -1.96 -2.02 14.56
N ASN A 396 -2.64 -0.88 14.68
CA ASN A 396 -2.55 0.02 15.84
C ASN A 396 -3.88 0.03 16.62
N GLU A 397 -3.93 0.73 17.75
CA GLU A 397 -5.11 0.78 18.62
C GLU A 397 -6.37 1.24 17.87
N THR A 398 -6.28 2.29 17.06
CA THR A 398 -7.42 2.82 16.28
C THR A 398 -7.95 1.80 15.28
N LEU A 399 -7.06 1.18 14.49
CA LEU A 399 -7.44 0.20 13.48
C LEU A 399 -8.04 -1.05 14.11
N VAL A 400 -7.45 -1.57 15.18
CA VAL A 400 -7.99 -2.76 15.88
C VAL A 400 -9.36 -2.45 16.48
N SER A 401 -9.57 -1.26 17.05
CA SER A 401 -10.88 -0.82 17.57
C SER A 401 -11.93 -0.65 16.46
N GLN A 402 -11.53 -0.17 15.29
CA GLN A 402 -12.44 -0.06 14.14
C GLN A 402 -12.77 -1.44 13.55
N LEU A 403 -11.80 -2.35 13.51
CA LEU A 403 -12.01 -3.73 13.10
C LEU A 403 -12.95 -4.46 14.07
N ASP A 404 -12.80 -4.22 15.37
CA ASP A 404 -13.70 -4.72 16.42
C ASP A 404 -15.16 -4.33 16.16
N ALA A 405 -15.39 -3.03 15.91
CA ALA A 405 -16.71 -2.48 15.63
C ALA A 405 -17.29 -3.01 14.31
N ALA A 406 -16.47 -3.07 13.25
CA ALA A 406 -16.89 -3.58 11.94
C ALA A 406 -17.28 -5.06 12.01
N LEU A 407 -16.52 -5.87 12.76
CA LEU A 407 -16.85 -7.28 12.96
C LEU A 407 -18.13 -7.45 13.78
N ASP A 408 -18.39 -6.64 14.80
CA ASP A 408 -19.67 -6.68 15.53
C ASP A 408 -20.84 -6.32 14.62
N GLU A 409 -20.69 -5.24 13.85
CA GLU A 409 -21.71 -4.79 12.89
C GLU A 409 -22.04 -5.90 11.90
N VAL A 410 -21.03 -6.41 11.20
CA VAL A 410 -21.23 -7.44 10.16
C VAL A 410 -21.74 -8.75 10.76
N ASN A 411 -21.22 -9.19 11.91
CA ASN A 411 -21.70 -10.43 12.53
C ASN A 411 -23.17 -10.34 12.95
N ALA A 412 -23.68 -9.15 13.27
CA ALA A 412 -25.08 -8.93 13.63
C ALA A 412 -26.07 -8.94 12.45
N LEU A 413 -25.58 -8.85 11.21
CA LEU A 413 -26.42 -8.90 10.01
C LEU A 413 -26.77 -10.35 9.64
N ASP A 414 -28.07 -10.69 9.66
CA ASP A 414 -28.56 -12.04 9.37
C ASP A 414 -28.51 -12.37 7.87
N GLU A 415 -28.56 -11.35 7.01
CA GLU A 415 -28.49 -11.45 5.56
C GLU A 415 -27.09 -11.78 5.04
N ILE A 416 -26.05 -11.58 5.85
CA ILE A 416 -24.66 -11.85 5.48
C ILE A 416 -24.32 -13.30 5.81
N SER A 417 -23.87 -14.06 4.81
CA SER A 417 -23.37 -15.43 4.95
C SER A 417 -21.85 -15.48 5.09
N THR A 418 -21.15 -14.49 4.53
CA THR A 418 -19.69 -14.51 4.37
C THR A 418 -19.05 -13.16 4.70
N ILE A 419 -17.97 -13.18 5.47
CA ILE A 419 -17.11 -12.03 5.78
C ILE A 419 -15.78 -12.19 5.05
N ILE A 420 -15.38 -11.19 4.29
CA ILE A 420 -14.08 -11.13 3.62
C ILE A 420 -13.23 -10.06 4.30
N LEU A 421 -12.00 -10.39 4.68
CA LEU A 421 -10.99 -9.40 5.04
C LEU A 421 -10.07 -9.16 3.86
N GLU A 422 -9.90 -7.89 3.49
CA GLU A 422 -8.96 -7.46 2.44
C GLU A 422 -8.04 -6.36 3.01
N GLY A 423 -6.80 -6.26 2.53
CA GLY A 423 -5.91 -5.13 2.83
C GLY A 423 -5.64 -4.29 1.60
N ALA A 424 -5.76 -2.97 1.73
CA ALA A 424 -5.45 -2.06 0.63
C ALA A 424 -3.93 -2.05 0.30
N GLY A 425 -3.58 -1.92 -0.98
CA GLY A 425 -2.21 -1.73 -1.43
C GLY A 425 -1.39 -3.02 -1.54
N LYS A 426 -0.16 -3.01 -1.03
CA LYS A 426 0.82 -4.09 -1.25
C LYS A 426 0.83 -5.18 -0.17
N ALA A 427 0.09 -4.97 0.92
CA ALA A 427 0.06 -5.84 2.08
C ALA A 427 -1.39 -6.12 2.44
N PHE A 428 -1.68 -7.35 2.86
CA PHE A 428 -2.90 -7.63 3.60
C PHE A 428 -2.81 -6.88 4.94
N VAL A 429 -1.87 -7.31 5.79
CA VAL A 429 -1.48 -6.65 7.05
C VAL A 429 -0.02 -7.00 7.32
N ALA A 430 0.84 -5.99 7.53
CA ALA A 430 2.28 -6.19 7.76
C ALA A 430 2.67 -6.48 9.22
N GLY A 431 1.70 -6.63 10.11
CA GLY A 431 1.88 -6.92 11.53
C GLY A 431 1.37 -5.80 12.43
N ALA A 432 1.70 -5.86 13.71
CA ALA A 432 1.36 -4.81 14.65
C ALA A 432 2.29 -3.58 14.49
N ASP A 433 1.81 -2.39 14.84
CA ASP A 433 2.57 -1.14 14.70
C ASP A 433 3.74 -1.11 15.69
N VAL A 434 4.95 -1.42 15.22
CA VAL A 434 6.17 -1.56 16.04
C VAL A 434 6.46 -0.31 16.88
N LYS A 435 6.10 0.88 16.38
CA LYS A 435 6.32 2.14 17.08
C LYS A 435 5.54 2.19 18.39
N PHE A 436 4.31 1.66 18.41
CA PHE A 436 3.51 1.57 19.63
C PHE A 436 4.26 0.82 20.73
N PHE A 437 4.78 -0.39 20.44
CA PHE A 437 5.49 -1.20 21.43
C PHE A 437 6.76 -0.51 21.93
N VAL A 438 7.56 0.09 21.04
CA VAL A 438 8.78 0.82 21.44
C VAL A 438 8.44 1.99 22.37
N ASP A 439 7.40 2.77 22.03
CA ASP A 439 6.99 3.91 22.83
C ASP A 439 6.47 3.47 24.22
N LYS A 440 5.68 2.38 24.30
CA LYS A 440 5.16 1.83 25.56
C LYS A 440 6.24 1.22 26.44
N ILE A 441 7.20 0.47 25.89
CA ILE A 441 8.35 -0.06 26.67
C ILE A 441 9.18 1.09 27.24
N ARG A 442 9.48 2.12 26.44
CA ARG A 442 10.26 3.29 26.90
C ARG A 442 9.53 4.11 27.97
N ALA A 443 8.20 4.07 27.96
CA ALA A 443 7.34 4.72 28.95
C ALA A 443 7.04 3.82 30.18
N ASP A 444 7.68 2.65 30.30
CA ASP A 444 7.42 1.67 31.37
C ASP A 444 5.93 1.29 31.50
N SER A 445 5.25 1.20 30.35
CA SER A 445 3.81 0.98 30.23
C SER A 445 3.51 -0.36 29.55
N ILE A 446 4.15 -1.44 30.02
CA ILE A 446 3.98 -2.79 29.45
C ILE A 446 2.54 -3.29 29.59
N GLN A 447 1.81 -2.85 30.61
CA GLN A 447 0.40 -3.19 30.77
C GLN A 447 -0.43 -2.77 29.55
N ASP A 448 -0.15 -1.61 28.94
CA ASP A 448 -0.85 -1.16 27.73
C ASP A 448 -0.59 -2.09 26.54
N ILE A 449 0.59 -2.73 26.48
CA ILE A 449 0.91 -3.75 25.47
C ILE A 449 0.09 -5.02 25.72
N TYR A 450 -0.01 -5.45 26.98
CA TYR A 450 -0.85 -6.56 27.37
C TYR A 450 -2.31 -6.30 26.99
N ASP A 451 -2.86 -5.15 27.39
CA ASP A 451 -4.25 -4.77 27.15
C ASP A 451 -4.56 -4.69 25.64
N PHE A 452 -3.66 -4.09 24.85
CA PHE A 452 -3.77 -4.07 23.39
C PHE A 452 -3.79 -5.49 22.79
N THR A 453 -2.90 -6.37 23.26
CA THR A 453 -2.78 -7.72 22.70
C THR A 453 -3.96 -8.61 23.12
N ALA A 454 -4.41 -8.49 24.37
CA ALA A 454 -5.59 -9.19 24.88
C ALA A 454 -6.85 -8.74 24.12
N PHE A 455 -7.03 -7.44 23.90
CA PHE A 455 -8.10 -6.92 23.06
C PHE A 455 -7.99 -7.45 21.61
N GLY A 456 -6.77 -7.53 21.06
CA GLY A 456 -6.54 -8.16 19.76
C GLY A 456 -6.99 -9.62 19.69
N HIS A 457 -6.78 -10.42 20.75
CA HIS A 457 -7.32 -11.79 20.86
C HIS A 457 -8.85 -11.80 20.83
N GLU A 458 -9.51 -10.89 21.57
CA GLU A 458 -10.96 -10.76 21.57
C GLU A 458 -11.49 -10.47 20.16
N VAL A 459 -10.88 -9.50 19.46
CA VAL A 459 -11.23 -9.14 18.07
C VAL A 459 -11.06 -10.34 17.13
N PHE A 460 -9.93 -11.05 17.20
CA PHE A 460 -9.67 -12.18 16.30
C PHE A 460 -10.60 -13.36 16.61
N ASN A 461 -11.03 -13.51 17.87
CA ASN A 461 -12.00 -14.51 18.26
C ASN A 461 -13.41 -14.22 17.71
N LYS A 462 -13.74 -12.98 17.33
CA LYS A 462 -14.98 -12.68 16.60
C LYS A 462 -14.99 -13.30 15.19
N LEU A 463 -13.82 -13.47 14.57
CA LEU A 463 -13.68 -14.21 13.31
C LEU A 463 -13.72 -15.72 13.55
N GLU A 464 -12.92 -16.18 14.52
CA GLU A 464 -12.81 -17.60 14.91
C GLU A 464 -14.17 -18.22 15.22
N ASN A 465 -14.98 -17.51 16.02
CA ASN A 465 -16.28 -17.98 16.50
C ASN A 465 -17.46 -17.50 15.65
N SER A 466 -17.21 -16.83 14.52
CA SER A 466 -18.29 -16.35 13.65
C SER A 466 -19.10 -17.52 13.10
N THR A 467 -20.43 -17.36 13.06
CA THR A 467 -21.32 -18.30 12.36
C THR A 467 -21.23 -18.15 10.84
N LYS A 468 -20.68 -17.05 10.36
CA LYS A 468 -20.45 -16.75 8.94
C LYS A 468 -19.16 -17.41 8.47
N THR A 469 -19.05 -17.63 7.16
CA THR A 469 -17.79 -18.04 6.52
C THR A 469 -16.83 -16.85 6.53
N THR A 470 -15.61 -17.03 7.02
CA THR A 470 -14.61 -15.94 7.08
C THR A 470 -13.45 -16.20 6.11
N ILE A 471 -13.13 -15.24 5.26
CA ILE A 471 -12.10 -15.36 4.22
C ILE A 471 -11.09 -14.23 4.38
N ALA A 472 -9.79 -14.55 4.46
CA ALA A 472 -8.73 -13.56 4.32
C ALA A 472 -8.21 -13.55 2.87
N LEU A 473 -8.37 -12.42 2.17
CA LEU A 473 -7.71 -12.14 0.88
C LEU A 473 -6.28 -11.65 1.14
N THR A 474 -5.36 -12.61 1.19
CA THR A 474 -3.95 -12.40 1.53
C THR A 474 -3.11 -11.98 0.33
N THR A 475 -3.66 -11.16 -0.58
CA THR A 475 -3.00 -10.74 -1.81
C THR A 475 -1.85 -9.76 -1.55
N GLY A 476 -0.70 -10.28 -1.13
CA GLY A 476 0.50 -9.52 -0.79
C GLY A 476 1.15 -9.99 0.51
N LEU A 477 1.72 -9.06 1.27
CA LEU A 477 2.37 -9.37 2.55
C LEU A 477 1.34 -9.63 3.67
N ALA A 478 1.44 -10.78 4.32
CA ALA A 478 0.78 -11.10 5.59
C ALA A 478 1.87 -11.48 6.60
N LEU A 479 2.23 -10.55 7.49
CA LEU A 479 3.39 -10.70 8.38
C LEU A 479 2.97 -10.56 9.84
N GLY A 480 3.55 -11.36 10.72
CA GLY A 480 3.32 -11.30 12.16
C GLY A 480 1.84 -11.26 12.52
N GLY A 481 1.41 -10.24 13.26
CA GLY A 481 0.00 -9.98 13.57
C GLY A 481 -0.96 -10.02 12.38
N GLY A 482 -0.51 -9.69 11.18
CA GLY A 482 -1.31 -9.81 9.96
C GLY A 482 -1.49 -11.24 9.47
N LEU A 483 -0.48 -12.08 9.63
CA LEU A 483 -0.63 -13.51 9.43
C LEU A 483 -1.51 -14.12 10.52
N GLU A 484 -1.35 -13.70 11.77
CA GLU A 484 -2.19 -14.15 12.88
C GLU A 484 -3.68 -13.83 12.64
N LEU A 485 -3.99 -12.63 12.14
CA LEU A 485 -5.34 -12.24 11.70
C LEU A 485 -5.85 -13.16 10.59
N ALA A 486 -5.02 -13.45 9.58
CA ALA A 486 -5.40 -14.31 8.48
C ALA A 486 -5.67 -15.78 8.92
N LEU A 487 -4.90 -16.28 9.90
CA LEU A 487 -5.10 -17.62 10.47
C LEU A 487 -6.36 -17.71 11.35
N ALA A 488 -6.89 -16.58 11.84
CA ALA A 488 -8.16 -16.56 12.56
C ALA A 488 -9.38 -16.75 11.62
N CYS A 489 -9.23 -16.51 10.32
CA CYS A 489 -10.30 -16.77 9.33
C CYS A 489 -10.48 -18.27 9.04
N ASP A 490 -11.57 -18.65 8.37
CA ASP A 490 -11.83 -20.02 7.90
C ASP A 490 -11.01 -20.37 6.67
N TYR A 491 -10.86 -19.42 5.75
CA TYR A 491 -10.09 -19.56 4.52
C TYR A 491 -9.07 -18.43 4.35
N ARG A 492 -7.98 -18.73 3.64
CA ARG A 492 -6.98 -17.77 3.16
C ARG A 492 -6.80 -17.96 1.66
N ILE A 493 -7.24 -16.98 0.88
CA ILE A 493 -7.06 -16.95 -0.57
C ILE A 493 -5.86 -16.04 -0.86
N GLY A 494 -5.01 -16.49 -1.76
CA GLY A 494 -3.79 -15.77 -2.12
C GLY A 494 -3.51 -15.92 -3.61
N THR A 495 -2.75 -14.98 -4.14
CA THR A 495 -2.15 -15.03 -5.47
C THR A 495 -0.66 -15.32 -5.38
N ARG A 496 0.03 -15.42 -6.52
CA ARG A 496 1.50 -15.52 -6.60
C ARG A 496 2.27 -14.45 -5.83
N ARG A 497 1.66 -13.28 -5.55
CA ARG A 497 2.23 -12.21 -4.73
C ARG A 497 2.16 -12.46 -3.22
N SER A 498 1.40 -13.46 -2.80
CA SER A 498 1.16 -13.73 -1.38
C SER A 498 2.44 -14.20 -0.71
N GLN A 499 2.72 -13.60 0.43
CA GLN A 499 3.98 -13.74 1.12
C GLN A 499 3.74 -13.71 2.63
N PHE A 500 4.23 -14.74 3.31
CA PHE A 500 3.89 -15.04 4.71
C PHE A 500 5.14 -15.13 5.57
N ARG A 501 5.09 -14.58 6.79
CA ARG A 501 6.20 -14.68 7.74
C ARG A 501 5.80 -14.35 9.17
N PHE A 502 6.41 -15.05 10.13
CA PHE A 502 6.51 -14.65 11.52
C PHE A 502 7.89 -14.03 11.80
N PRO A 503 8.05 -12.69 11.80
CA PRO A 503 9.35 -12.05 12.03
C PRO A 503 9.79 -12.01 13.51
N GLU A 504 8.90 -12.33 14.45
CA GLU A 504 8.93 -11.93 15.86
C GLU A 504 10.22 -12.33 16.58
N THR A 505 10.66 -13.59 16.44
CA THR A 505 11.87 -14.08 17.11
C THR A 505 13.12 -13.29 16.68
N GLY A 506 13.13 -12.82 15.43
CA GLY A 506 14.17 -11.99 14.86
C GLY A 506 14.15 -10.53 15.33
N ILE A 507 13.05 -10.07 15.93
CA ILE A 507 12.85 -8.70 16.44
C ILE A 507 12.63 -8.66 17.97
N GLY A 508 12.99 -9.73 18.68
CA GLY A 508 13.04 -9.73 20.14
C GLY A 508 11.75 -10.16 20.86
N ILE A 509 10.73 -10.62 20.13
CA ILE A 509 9.42 -11.01 20.70
C ILE A 509 8.93 -12.34 20.11
N TYR A 510 7.74 -12.80 20.46
CA TYR A 510 7.09 -13.98 19.85
C TYR A 510 5.74 -13.58 19.22
N PRO A 511 5.16 -14.37 18.29
CA PRO A 511 3.83 -14.13 17.73
C PRO A 511 2.76 -14.17 18.83
N GLY A 512 2.18 -13.01 19.17
CA GLY A 512 1.36 -12.83 20.37
C GLY A 512 -0.13 -12.63 20.13
N LEU A 513 -0.61 -12.71 18.88
CA LEU A 513 -2.03 -12.58 18.49
C LEU A 513 -2.63 -13.93 18.06
N GLY A 514 -2.12 -15.02 18.65
CA GLY A 514 -2.53 -16.40 18.43
C GLY A 514 -1.67 -17.17 17.44
N GLY A 515 -0.58 -16.60 16.93
CA GLY A 515 0.31 -17.22 15.96
C GLY A 515 1.04 -18.43 16.51
N THR A 516 1.42 -18.43 17.79
CA THR A 516 2.01 -19.63 18.41
C THR A 516 0.99 -20.73 18.64
N GLN A 517 -0.31 -20.41 18.62
CA GLN A 517 -1.39 -21.32 18.98
C GLN A 517 -2.13 -21.88 17.75
N ARG A 518 -2.46 -21.04 16.76
CA ARG A 518 -3.16 -21.45 15.53
C ARG A 518 -2.23 -22.18 14.56
N THR A 519 -0.97 -21.76 14.45
CA THR A 519 -0.02 -22.32 13.47
C THR A 519 0.20 -23.83 13.66
N PRO A 520 0.51 -24.36 14.87
CA PRO A 520 0.64 -25.81 15.07
C PRO A 520 -0.64 -26.59 14.79
N ARG A 521 -1.80 -26.01 15.10
CA ARG A 521 -3.12 -26.61 14.84
C ARG A 521 -3.44 -26.66 13.34
N ILE A 522 -2.87 -25.76 12.54
CA ILE A 522 -3.03 -25.75 11.09
C ILE A 522 -2.03 -26.70 10.44
N CYS A 523 -0.74 -26.45 10.59
CA CYS A 523 0.29 -27.11 9.79
C CYS A 523 1.05 -28.23 10.51
N GLY A 524 0.75 -28.50 11.78
CA GLY A 524 1.55 -29.40 12.62
C GLY A 524 2.76 -28.71 13.23
N ILE A 525 3.31 -29.30 14.29
CA ILE A 525 4.31 -28.68 15.17
C ILE A 525 5.65 -28.42 14.46
N GLU A 526 6.12 -29.33 13.61
CA GLU A 526 7.40 -29.19 12.92
C GLU A 526 7.37 -28.08 11.88
N ALA A 527 6.27 -27.98 11.12
CA ALA A 527 6.04 -26.88 10.18
C ALA A 527 5.84 -25.56 10.90
N ALA A 528 5.18 -25.55 12.06
CA ALA A 528 5.03 -24.35 12.87
C ALA A 528 6.37 -23.86 13.42
N ARG A 529 7.24 -24.76 13.89
CA ARG A 529 8.61 -24.44 14.31
C ARG A 529 9.43 -23.88 13.14
N TYR A 530 9.30 -24.46 11.95
CA TYR A 530 9.91 -23.93 10.73
C TYR A 530 9.44 -22.50 10.42
N ALA A 531 8.14 -22.22 10.53
CA ALA A 531 7.58 -20.90 10.25
C ALA A 531 7.96 -19.86 11.32
N VAL A 532 7.87 -20.21 12.61
CA VAL A 532 7.98 -19.30 13.75
C VAL A 532 9.41 -19.16 14.29
N LEU A 533 10.12 -20.27 14.56
CA LEU A 533 11.41 -20.20 15.24
C LEU A 533 12.49 -19.56 14.37
N ALA A 534 12.63 -20.05 13.14
CA ALA A 534 13.53 -19.43 12.17
C ALA A 534 12.95 -18.16 11.54
N GLY A 535 11.63 -17.94 11.65
CA GLY A 535 10.96 -16.82 11.00
C GLY A 535 11.12 -16.86 9.48
N ASN A 536 10.95 -18.05 8.87
CA ASN A 536 11.14 -18.23 7.44
C ASN A 536 10.13 -17.41 6.65
N PHE A 537 10.62 -16.82 5.56
CA PHE A 537 9.78 -16.17 4.58
C PHE A 537 9.21 -17.24 3.65
N LEU A 538 7.89 -17.37 3.61
CA LEU A 538 7.16 -18.31 2.77
C LEU A 538 6.57 -17.56 1.58
N ASP A 539 6.87 -18.02 0.37
CA ASP A 539 6.12 -17.62 -0.82
C ASP A 539 4.76 -18.34 -0.85
N ALA A 540 3.93 -18.00 -1.83
CA ALA A 540 2.58 -18.55 -1.94
C ALA A 540 2.56 -20.09 -2.03
N ASN A 541 3.53 -20.70 -2.74
CA ASN A 541 3.63 -22.15 -2.88
C ASN A 541 4.06 -22.82 -1.56
N GLY A 542 5.06 -22.25 -0.87
CA GLY A 542 5.49 -22.74 0.44
C GLY A 542 4.39 -22.61 1.50
N ALA A 543 3.66 -21.50 1.51
CA ALA A 543 2.54 -21.30 2.41
C ALA A 543 1.38 -22.27 2.13
N LEU A 544 1.07 -22.52 0.85
CA LEU A 544 0.07 -23.52 0.45
C LEU A 544 0.48 -24.92 0.90
N ALA A 545 1.73 -25.31 0.65
CA ALA A 545 2.23 -26.63 1.03
C ALA A 545 2.20 -26.87 2.56
N LEU A 546 2.47 -25.83 3.35
CA LEU A 546 2.34 -25.91 4.81
C LEU A 546 0.86 -25.89 5.28
N GLY A 547 -0.08 -25.46 4.44
CA GLY A 547 -1.49 -25.27 4.81
C GLY A 547 -1.81 -23.90 5.43
N LEU A 548 -0.83 -22.99 5.50
CA LEU A 548 -1.03 -21.61 5.95
C LEU A 548 -1.73 -20.74 4.90
N LEU A 549 -1.70 -21.14 3.64
CA LEU A 549 -2.57 -20.65 2.57
C LEU A 549 -3.53 -21.78 2.17
N THR A 550 -4.81 -21.49 2.01
CA THR A 550 -5.79 -22.52 1.62
C THR A 550 -5.99 -22.62 0.11
N HIS A 551 -5.96 -21.47 -0.58
CA HIS A 551 -6.20 -21.38 -2.01
C HIS A 551 -5.14 -20.48 -2.63
N LEU A 552 -4.41 -21.00 -3.62
CA LEU A 552 -3.51 -20.24 -4.48
C LEU A 552 -4.12 -20.16 -5.87
N VAL A 553 -4.48 -18.95 -6.29
CA VAL A 553 -5.17 -18.71 -7.56
C VAL A 553 -4.53 -17.56 -8.32
N GLU A 554 -4.73 -17.51 -9.64
CA GLU A 554 -4.39 -16.31 -10.40
C GLU A 554 -5.29 -15.14 -9.98
N PRO A 555 -4.81 -13.88 -10.05
CA PRO A 555 -5.59 -12.71 -9.67
C PRO A 555 -6.97 -12.67 -10.32
N ALA A 556 -7.05 -13.06 -11.59
CA ALA A 556 -8.26 -13.20 -12.37
C ALA A 556 -9.35 -14.09 -11.73
N ASN A 557 -8.95 -15.13 -11.01
CA ASN A 557 -9.84 -16.17 -10.49
C ASN A 557 -10.21 -15.96 -9.00
N VAL A 558 -9.81 -14.83 -8.39
CA VAL A 558 -10.09 -14.56 -6.97
C VAL A 558 -11.60 -14.50 -6.71
N ARG A 559 -12.37 -13.78 -7.56
CA ARG A 559 -13.82 -13.65 -7.42
C ARG A 559 -14.53 -14.99 -7.53
N ASP A 560 -14.25 -15.75 -8.59
CA ASP A 560 -14.82 -17.09 -8.77
C ASP A 560 -14.50 -18.02 -7.58
N THR A 561 -13.31 -17.90 -6.99
CA THR A 561 -12.94 -18.69 -5.80
C THR A 561 -13.75 -18.27 -4.57
N VAL A 562 -13.97 -16.96 -4.39
CA VAL A 562 -14.83 -16.44 -3.33
C VAL A 562 -16.25 -16.95 -3.50
N ASP A 563 -16.84 -16.83 -4.69
CA ASP A 563 -18.21 -17.26 -4.98
C ASP A 563 -18.41 -18.76 -4.66
N ASN A 564 -17.44 -19.59 -5.05
CA ASN A 564 -17.46 -21.03 -4.72
C ASN A 564 -17.42 -21.30 -3.20
N LEU A 565 -16.70 -20.48 -2.43
CA LEU A 565 -16.62 -20.62 -0.97
C LEU A 565 -17.86 -20.08 -0.26
N VAL A 566 -18.50 -19.04 -0.80
CA VAL A 566 -19.81 -18.56 -0.33
C VAL A 566 -20.83 -19.69 -0.41
N GLU A 567 -20.88 -20.42 -1.54
CA GLU A 567 -21.76 -21.58 -1.70
C GLU A 567 -21.40 -22.76 -0.79
N SER A 568 -20.09 -22.98 -0.57
CA SER A 568 -19.60 -24.12 0.22
C SER A 568 -19.75 -23.93 1.74
N GLY A 569 -19.73 -22.69 2.21
CA GLY A 569 -19.79 -22.36 3.64
C GLY A 569 -18.48 -22.64 4.38
N LYS A 570 -18.54 -22.77 5.71
CA LYS A 570 -17.38 -23.02 6.58
C LYS A 570 -16.71 -24.38 6.28
N PRO A 571 -15.38 -24.50 6.47
CA PRO A 571 -14.64 -25.74 6.23
C PRO A 571 -15.01 -26.80 7.26
N ALA A 572 -15.01 -28.07 6.84
CA ALA A 572 -15.25 -29.20 7.74
C ALA A 572 -14.15 -29.36 8.81
N ASN A 573 -12.90 -29.00 8.49
CA ASN A 573 -11.80 -28.99 9.43
C ASN A 573 -10.84 -27.83 9.12
N LYS A 574 -10.87 -26.78 9.95
CA LYS A 574 -9.94 -25.66 9.90
C LYS A 574 -8.54 -26.00 10.41
N TYR A 575 -8.44 -27.00 11.30
CA TYR A 575 -7.21 -27.35 12.03
C TYR A 575 -6.78 -28.81 11.74
N PRO A 576 -6.22 -29.08 10.55
CA PRO A 576 -5.79 -30.43 10.19
C PRO A 576 -4.57 -30.92 10.97
N GLY A 577 -3.76 -30.03 11.57
CA GLY A 577 -2.59 -30.39 12.37
C GLY A 577 -1.45 -31.01 11.57
N SER A 578 -1.42 -30.79 10.25
CA SER A 578 -0.40 -31.33 9.35
C SER A 578 -0.26 -30.49 8.08
N PRO A 579 0.90 -30.49 7.40
CA PRO A 579 1.06 -29.79 6.12
C PRO A 579 0.08 -30.31 5.06
N ALA A 580 -0.40 -29.42 4.20
CA ALA A 580 -1.30 -29.78 3.10
C ALA A 580 -0.60 -30.60 2.01
N ASP A 581 0.69 -30.37 1.79
CA ASP A 581 1.55 -31.18 0.91
C ASP A 581 2.91 -31.45 1.59
N SER A 582 3.03 -32.62 2.21
CA SER A 582 4.27 -33.07 2.85
C SER A 582 5.41 -33.38 1.87
N THR A 583 5.14 -33.46 0.56
CA THR A 583 6.14 -33.77 -0.46
C THR A 583 6.86 -32.53 -0.98
N HIS A 584 6.26 -31.34 -0.80
CA HIS A 584 6.90 -30.09 -1.14
C HIS A 584 8.23 -29.91 -0.38
N PRO A 585 9.32 -29.44 -1.01
CA PRO A 585 10.64 -29.39 -0.37
C PRO A 585 10.67 -28.64 0.98
N ALA A 586 9.93 -27.54 1.10
CA ALA A 586 9.85 -26.78 2.35
C ALA A 586 9.16 -27.57 3.48
N ALA A 587 8.03 -28.22 3.18
CA ALA A 587 7.28 -29.01 4.14
C ALA A 587 8.05 -30.28 4.54
N ALA A 588 8.60 -31.00 3.57
CA ALA A 588 9.42 -32.18 3.80
C ALA A 588 10.64 -31.85 4.67
N PHE A 589 11.33 -30.75 4.39
CA PHE A 589 12.45 -30.31 5.22
C PHE A 589 11.97 -29.95 6.64
N ALA A 590 10.88 -29.20 6.78
CA ALA A 590 10.35 -28.81 8.08
C ALA A 590 10.04 -30.03 8.97
N LEU A 591 9.29 -31.00 8.44
CA LEU A 591 8.91 -32.24 9.14
C LEU A 591 10.13 -33.05 9.62
N ASN A 592 11.23 -33.04 8.87
CA ASN A 592 12.42 -33.80 9.23
C ASN A 592 13.38 -33.01 10.15
N PHE A 593 13.62 -31.72 9.86
CA PHE A 593 14.60 -30.90 10.56
C PHE A 593 14.09 -30.45 11.93
N TYR A 594 12.82 -30.04 12.02
CA TYR A 594 12.20 -29.54 13.27
C TYR A 594 11.44 -30.62 14.06
N ALA A 595 11.68 -31.90 13.77
CA ALA A 595 11.16 -33.03 14.53
C ALA A 595 11.61 -32.98 16.00
N ASP A 596 10.79 -33.52 16.92
CA ASP A 596 11.06 -33.50 18.36
C ASP A 596 12.44 -34.05 18.73
N LYS A 597 12.90 -35.12 18.05
CA LYS A 597 14.23 -35.72 18.27
C LYS A 597 15.39 -34.73 18.07
N ASN A 598 15.19 -33.68 17.27
CA ASN A 598 16.23 -32.71 16.92
C ASN A 598 16.18 -31.45 17.79
N MET A 599 15.08 -31.19 18.49
CA MET A 599 14.86 -29.90 19.18
C MET A 599 15.90 -29.64 20.27
N ALA A 600 16.39 -30.68 20.95
CA ALA A 600 17.46 -30.52 21.93
C ALA A 600 18.75 -29.95 21.30
N ALA A 601 19.15 -30.42 20.12
CA ALA A 601 20.31 -29.91 19.40
C ALA A 601 20.05 -28.49 18.87
N LEU A 602 18.87 -28.26 18.27
CA LEU A 602 18.51 -26.95 17.70
C LEU A 602 18.42 -25.85 18.75
N ASN A 603 17.89 -26.15 19.94
CA ASN A 603 17.84 -25.20 21.07
C ASN A 603 19.24 -24.83 21.60
N LEU A 604 20.24 -25.69 21.37
CA LEU A 604 21.65 -25.41 21.66
C LEU A 604 22.38 -24.75 20.47
N GLY A 605 21.68 -24.45 19.37
CA GLY A 605 22.25 -23.90 18.15
C GLY A 605 23.13 -24.89 17.38
N GLN A 606 22.94 -26.19 17.59
CA GLN A 606 23.74 -27.26 16.99
C GLN A 606 23.00 -27.91 15.81
N CYS A 607 23.77 -28.40 14.84
CA CYS A 607 23.23 -29.22 13.76
C CYS A 607 22.80 -30.59 14.32
N PRO A 608 21.58 -31.09 14.03
CA PRO A 608 21.18 -32.44 14.42
C PRO A 608 22.02 -33.51 13.71
N ASP A 609 22.22 -34.66 14.34
CA ASP A 609 23.17 -35.71 13.89
C ASP A 609 22.87 -36.26 12.48
N ASP A 610 21.59 -36.31 12.09
CA ASP A 610 21.15 -36.86 10.79
C ASP A 610 21.27 -35.85 9.63
N PHE A 611 21.81 -34.65 9.86
CA PHE A 611 21.88 -33.58 8.87
C PHE A 611 23.31 -33.18 8.51
N ASP A 612 23.53 -32.89 7.23
CA ASP A 612 24.80 -32.37 6.74
C ASP A 612 24.92 -30.87 7.10
N VAL A 613 25.94 -30.53 7.89
CA VAL A 613 26.23 -29.16 8.29
C VAL A 613 26.61 -28.25 7.11
N GLU A 614 27.04 -28.84 5.98
CA GLU A 614 27.37 -28.12 4.75
C GLU A 614 26.15 -27.91 3.84
N ASP A 615 24.99 -28.51 4.16
CA ASP A 615 23.76 -28.30 3.39
C ASP A 615 23.30 -26.84 3.49
N ARG A 616 22.95 -26.25 2.33
CA ARG A 616 22.60 -24.83 2.24
C ARG A 616 21.37 -24.47 3.06
N MET A 617 20.38 -25.38 3.14
CA MET A 617 19.15 -25.15 3.89
C MET A 617 19.42 -25.26 5.40
N VAL A 618 20.20 -26.26 5.82
CA VAL A 618 20.65 -26.41 7.22
C VAL A 618 21.43 -25.19 7.69
N ILE A 619 22.45 -24.75 6.93
CA ILE A 619 23.23 -23.54 7.22
C ILE A 619 22.31 -22.33 7.37
N ARG A 620 21.34 -22.18 6.45
CA ARG A 620 20.39 -21.07 6.48
C ARG A 620 19.55 -21.10 7.76
N GLN A 621 19.01 -22.25 8.17
CA GLN A 621 18.18 -22.35 9.37
C GLN A 621 18.97 -22.04 10.64
N LEU A 622 20.13 -22.66 10.83
CA LEU A 622 20.99 -22.41 12.00
C LEU A 622 21.46 -20.94 12.06
N LYS A 623 21.73 -20.34 10.90
CA LYS A 623 22.08 -18.92 10.79
C LYS A 623 20.91 -17.99 11.10
N MET A 624 19.68 -18.37 10.76
CA MET A 624 18.49 -17.58 11.08
C MET A 624 18.20 -17.65 12.59
N MET A 625 18.22 -18.84 13.17
CA MET A 625 18.02 -19.03 14.62
C MET A 625 19.11 -18.38 15.46
N SER A 626 20.38 -18.43 15.04
CA SER A 626 21.48 -17.76 15.78
C SER A 626 21.42 -16.23 15.72
N ARG A 627 20.57 -15.66 14.86
CA ARG A 627 20.29 -14.21 14.79
C ARG A 627 19.02 -13.81 15.52
N ALA A 628 18.21 -14.77 15.97
CA ALA A 628 17.03 -14.50 16.77
C ALA A 628 17.40 -14.14 18.21
N ALA A 629 16.50 -13.47 18.92
CA ALA A 629 16.69 -13.21 20.35
C ALA A 629 16.53 -14.53 21.13
N PRO A 630 17.52 -14.93 21.97
CA PRO A 630 17.49 -16.23 22.66
C PRO A 630 16.24 -16.44 23.53
N ILE A 631 15.82 -15.42 24.28
CA ILE A 631 14.63 -15.49 25.13
C ILE A 631 13.37 -15.67 24.27
N ALA A 632 13.23 -14.88 23.21
CA ALA A 632 12.10 -14.95 22.29
C ALA A 632 12.01 -16.32 21.59
N LEU A 633 13.16 -16.86 21.15
CA LEU A 633 13.24 -18.17 20.52
C LEU A 633 12.80 -19.28 21.47
N LYS A 634 13.29 -19.25 22.72
CA LYS A 634 12.91 -20.20 23.76
C LYS A 634 11.42 -20.12 24.10
N MET A 635 10.90 -18.92 24.39
CA MET A 635 9.48 -18.71 24.70
C MET A 635 8.58 -19.14 23.54
N SER A 636 8.97 -18.83 22.29
CA SER A 636 8.23 -19.29 21.11
C SER A 636 8.18 -20.81 21.03
N SER A 637 9.31 -21.51 21.28
CA SER A 637 9.34 -22.97 21.29
C SER A 637 8.42 -23.55 22.37
N GLU A 638 8.46 -23.00 23.59
CA GLU A 638 7.62 -23.42 24.71
C GLU A 638 6.12 -23.21 24.41
N LEU A 639 5.76 -22.09 23.80
CA LEU A 639 4.37 -21.77 23.42
C LEU A 639 3.85 -22.65 22.28
N LEU A 640 4.70 -22.99 21.31
CA LEU A 640 4.36 -23.93 20.24
C LEU A 640 4.11 -25.33 20.81
N ASP A 641 4.93 -25.79 21.76
CA ASP A 641 4.71 -27.07 22.44
C ASP A 641 3.44 -27.03 23.31
N ALA A 642 3.13 -25.89 23.94
CA ALA A 642 1.89 -25.69 24.68
C ALA A 642 0.63 -25.80 23.79
N ALA A 643 0.71 -25.39 22.52
CA ALA A 643 -0.38 -25.57 21.57
C ALA A 643 -0.70 -27.06 21.33
N VAL A 644 0.32 -27.93 21.32
CA VAL A 644 0.13 -29.39 21.22
C VAL A 644 -0.50 -29.95 22.49
N LEU A 645 -0.07 -29.46 23.66
CA LEU A 645 -0.60 -29.91 24.96
C LEU A 645 -2.07 -29.51 25.18
N THR A 646 -2.47 -28.34 24.69
CA THR A 646 -3.85 -27.84 24.79
C THR A 646 -4.77 -28.45 23.73
N GLY A 647 -4.24 -29.04 22.67
CA GLY A 647 -5.01 -29.80 21.68
C GLY A 647 -6.09 -28.95 21.02
N GLU A 648 -7.34 -29.41 21.07
CA GLU A 648 -8.50 -28.68 20.50
C GLU A 648 -8.91 -27.44 21.29
N ASP A 649 -8.43 -27.28 22.54
CA ASP A 649 -8.74 -26.12 23.39
C ASP A 649 -7.87 -24.91 23.01
N LEU A 650 -8.31 -24.18 21.98
CA LEU A 650 -7.62 -22.98 21.49
C LEU A 650 -7.57 -21.88 22.56
N ASP A 651 -8.64 -21.68 23.32
CA ASP A 651 -8.73 -20.63 24.35
C ASP A 651 -7.70 -20.84 25.46
N ALA A 652 -7.50 -22.09 25.90
CA ALA A 652 -6.43 -22.42 26.84
C ALA A 652 -5.04 -22.10 26.28
N GLY A 653 -4.81 -22.34 24.99
CA GLY A 653 -3.58 -21.98 24.30
C GLY A 653 -3.37 -20.46 24.23
N LEU A 654 -4.40 -19.72 23.83
CA LEU A 654 -4.36 -18.25 23.75
C LEU A 654 -4.11 -17.62 25.13
N ALA A 655 -4.70 -18.15 26.19
CA ALA A 655 -4.45 -17.70 27.55
C ALA A 655 -2.98 -17.93 27.98
N LEU A 656 -2.37 -19.05 27.58
CA LEU A 656 -0.94 -19.30 27.83
C LEU A 656 -0.04 -18.32 27.07
N GLU A 657 -0.38 -17.99 25.82
CA GLU A 657 0.31 -16.96 25.03
C GLU A 657 0.27 -15.60 25.75
N LEU A 658 -0.92 -15.10 26.13
CA LEU A 658 -1.06 -13.83 26.86
C LEU A 658 -0.29 -13.82 28.19
N SER A 659 -0.23 -14.96 28.90
CA SER A 659 0.44 -15.06 30.21
C SER A 659 1.94 -14.74 30.16
N LYS A 660 2.56 -14.79 28.96
CA LYS A 660 3.99 -14.56 28.75
C LYS A 660 4.32 -13.14 28.27
N LEU A 661 3.33 -12.29 27.99
CA LEU A 661 3.58 -10.97 27.38
C LEU A 661 4.40 -10.05 28.29
N ASN A 662 4.05 -9.97 29.57
CA ASN A 662 4.80 -9.15 30.52
C ASN A 662 6.28 -9.58 30.60
N ASP A 663 6.54 -10.88 30.59
CA ASP A 663 7.90 -11.42 30.67
C ASP A 663 8.73 -11.07 29.43
N ILE A 664 8.18 -11.20 28.22
CA ILE A 664 8.92 -10.93 26.98
C ILE A 664 9.18 -9.43 26.78
N PHE A 665 8.17 -8.59 27.02
CA PHE A 665 8.29 -7.14 26.79
C PHE A 665 9.10 -6.42 27.87
N ALA A 666 9.35 -7.07 29.02
CA ALA A 666 10.29 -6.59 30.03
C ALA A 666 11.76 -6.85 29.66
N THR A 667 12.04 -7.62 28.60
CA THR A 667 13.43 -7.93 28.20
C THR A 667 14.09 -6.76 27.47
N ALA A 668 15.40 -6.61 27.65
CA ALA A 668 16.18 -5.65 26.86
C ALA A 668 16.21 -6.03 25.37
N ASP A 669 16.10 -7.33 25.05
CA ASP A 669 16.10 -7.84 23.68
C ASP A 669 14.84 -7.40 22.91
N ALA A 670 13.68 -7.34 23.56
CA ALA A 670 12.46 -6.82 22.94
C ALA A 670 12.63 -5.35 22.53
N LEU A 671 13.11 -4.49 23.44
CA LEU A 671 13.35 -3.08 23.12
C LEU A 671 14.38 -2.91 22.01
N GLU A 672 15.48 -3.65 22.05
CA GLU A 672 16.54 -3.60 21.05
C GLU A 672 16.08 -4.07 19.68
N GLY A 673 15.39 -5.22 19.61
CA GLY A 673 14.89 -5.79 18.37
C GLY A 673 13.86 -4.89 17.67
N LEU A 674 12.88 -4.39 18.44
CA LEU A 674 11.85 -3.49 17.93
C LEU A 674 12.44 -2.12 17.51
N SER A 675 13.37 -1.56 18.31
CA SER A 675 14.03 -0.29 17.96
C SER A 675 14.91 -0.44 16.71
N ALA A 676 15.67 -1.53 16.60
CA ALA A 676 16.52 -1.82 15.46
C ALA A 676 15.73 -1.89 14.15
N LEU A 677 14.52 -2.46 14.19
CA LEU A 677 13.63 -2.54 13.03
C LEU A 677 13.19 -1.15 12.56
N ILE A 678 12.78 -0.26 13.47
CA ILE A 678 12.42 1.14 13.15
C ILE A 678 13.62 1.89 12.57
N GLU A 679 14.81 1.66 13.13
CA GLU A 679 16.06 2.31 12.74
C GLU A 679 16.68 1.70 11.45
N GLY A 680 16.09 0.64 10.89
CA GLY A 680 16.60 -0.01 9.68
C GLY A 680 17.96 -0.68 9.86
N ARG A 681 18.31 -1.08 11.09
CA ARG A 681 19.59 -1.72 11.44
C ARG A 681 19.38 -3.15 11.91
N ARG A 682 20.48 -3.90 12.03
CA ARG A 682 20.44 -5.23 12.64
C ARG A 682 20.49 -5.11 14.17
N PRO A 683 19.65 -5.86 14.90
CA PRO A 683 19.71 -5.89 16.35
C PRO A 683 20.93 -6.67 16.86
N THR A 684 21.36 -6.36 18.08
CA THR A 684 22.38 -7.13 18.81
C THR A 684 21.82 -7.56 20.15
N TYR A 685 21.48 -8.84 20.27
CA TYR A 685 20.91 -9.41 21.49
C TYR A 685 22.00 -9.73 22.50
N THR A 686 21.77 -9.35 23.77
CA THR A 686 22.75 -9.48 24.85
C THR A 686 22.29 -10.41 25.96
N ASN A 687 21.00 -10.73 26.02
CA ASN A 687 20.47 -11.64 27.02
C ASN A 687 20.63 -13.09 26.51
N SER A 688 21.10 -13.97 27.40
CA SER A 688 21.27 -15.41 27.15
C SER A 688 20.18 -16.22 27.84
#